data_AF-A0A836V7I0-F1
#
_entry.id   AF-A0A836V7I0-F1
#
_cell.length_a   1.000
_cell.length_b   1.000
_cell.length_c   1.000
_cell.angle_alpha   90.00
_cell.angle_beta   90.00
_cell.angle_gamma   90.00
#
_symmetry.space_group_name_H-M   'P 1'
#
loop_
_entity.id
_entity.type
_entity.pdbx_description
1 polymer ?
#
loop_
_entity_poly.entity_id
_entity_poly.type
_entity_poly.pdbx_seq_one_letter_code
_entity_poly.pdbx_strand_id
1 'polypeptide(L)'
;MKNFDGARVSARLDELLEQATKPGQYLGNEWGARRKPFHANTVRLAITFPDLYELGMSNFGLKILYQIINDREGMMCDRSYAPQEDMEALMRAAHIPLFGWESREPLANFELVGFSLQYELTYTNVLNLLDLSGIPIRAEEREQVFPLIFGGGPSAVNPEPLAAFMDFFLIGDGEHSLPHVMEIIAEFKRENDGVDFKELDKKRAQKLRLDLLTKMAKEVPGIYVPALYEVKEGTPQPKPKIEGIPERVKRQTVPLSDENQPTQGLVPYLALVHDREVLEVRRGCDRGCRFCQPGYTFLPVRERKTEDLLRLSKEALNHSGNDEYSMLSLCVSDYTSLHDSVRALNEEHTKRRTSLSFPSQRADRMNLDIAEELKVVRKSGITLAPEAGTERMRAVINKGLSHEQILSAIESAYQSGWSSIKLYFMCGLPTERDEDLEGIIQILDEATRHCHAIRNTDRTKYRRAIEFTCTISNFVPKPFTPFQWFGQFTPEETKRKHGVLREKMREYRLKNVTLNLTDAEISLLEAVISRGGREVGEMIFKAYQKGCTFDAWDDKFQPHIWNEVAESMGLNLIEMACNDREVGSAQPWDVVHIGLHNWWLVKEWEKALATQETAPCTENLCHACGVCTELDATHLLAAPKVEVMKRNPFVKELAAHGQEDSHPSIFFTKPPEEKVSDSSCVIRFQFHKIGQLRYISHLDLQHLFARAARRAMMAVAYTQGFNPSPKIELALPLPLFQEGEGEVAEIELVYALEPSEFQRLLNEKLPPEVQVTRARRIEKTKKSLNSFVRSATYRALPQSICEKSQEPALKEGATESADGTPKNGDSGSNQNASSDSPVSNAAPEPILAPTEKDKLLSFLKERVLALKNADSLPVFNADGKSKDIRPGVISISVSETSEPYVELLLATGPSQHVKPSDVLAHLASNINWRVTRESLMAEGDTALFEV
;
A
#
# COMPACT_ATOMS: atom_id res chain seq x y z
N MET A 1 -19.32 23.02 1.88
CA MET A 1 -18.13 22.47 2.56
C MET A 1 -17.12 23.53 3.04
N LYS A 2 -17.32 24.85 2.79
CA LYS A 2 -16.50 25.88 3.48
C LYS A 2 -16.73 25.78 5.01
N ASN A 3 -15.67 25.85 5.80
CA ASN A 3 -15.61 25.67 7.27
C ASN A 3 -15.72 24.22 7.77
N PHE A 4 -14.88 23.34 7.20
CA PHE A 4 -14.33 22.18 7.92
C PHE A 4 -12.88 22.45 8.30
N ASP A 5 -12.52 22.06 9.52
CA ASP A 5 -11.17 22.02 10.09
C ASP A 5 -10.87 20.57 10.55
N GLY A 6 -9.63 20.29 10.94
CA GLY A 6 -9.21 18.95 11.36
C GLY A 6 -9.93 18.45 12.61
N ALA A 7 -10.37 19.34 13.50
CA ALA A 7 -11.13 18.97 14.70
C ALA A 7 -12.52 18.43 14.33
N ARG A 8 -13.23 19.13 13.43
CA ARG A 8 -14.55 18.73 12.95
C ARG A 8 -14.50 17.48 12.07
N VAL A 9 -13.43 17.31 11.29
CA VAL A 9 -13.18 16.04 10.58
C VAL A 9 -12.98 14.91 11.58
N SER A 10 -12.09 15.07 12.56
CA SER A 10 -11.78 14.01 13.55
C SER A 10 -13.01 13.58 14.34
N ALA A 11 -13.81 14.52 14.84
CA ALA A 11 -14.98 14.22 15.65
C ALA A 11 -16.02 13.36 14.90
N ARG A 12 -16.26 13.66 13.61
CA ARG A 12 -17.21 12.89 12.79
C ARG A 12 -16.59 11.63 12.20
N LEU A 13 -15.27 11.61 11.98
CA LEU A 13 -14.56 10.42 11.50
C LEU A 13 -14.74 9.26 12.47
N ASP A 14 -14.58 9.48 13.78
CA ASP A 14 -14.75 8.42 14.78
C ASP A 14 -16.17 7.79 14.79
N GLU A 15 -17.22 8.55 14.43
CA GLU A 15 -18.60 8.03 14.24
C GLU A 15 -18.72 7.10 13.02
N LEU A 16 -17.95 7.38 11.95
CA LEU A 16 -17.94 6.58 10.71
C LEU A 16 -17.07 5.34 10.81
N LEU A 17 -15.99 5.38 11.60
CA LEU A 17 -15.08 4.24 11.74
C LEU A 17 -15.77 3.00 12.33
N GLU A 18 -16.78 3.16 13.20
CA GLU A 18 -17.57 2.02 13.70
C GLU A 18 -18.43 1.33 12.61
N GLN A 19 -18.62 1.97 11.46
CA GLN A 19 -19.43 1.47 10.34
C GLN A 19 -18.58 0.96 9.15
N ALA A 20 -17.28 1.27 9.12
CA ALA A 20 -16.37 0.90 8.04
C ALA A 20 -15.87 -0.56 8.16
N THR A 21 -15.63 -1.21 7.02
CA THR A 21 -15.20 -2.63 6.96
C THR A 21 -13.76 -2.85 7.42
N LYS A 22 -12.84 -1.94 7.04
CA LYS A 22 -11.43 -1.93 7.46
C LYS A 22 -11.08 -0.59 8.16
N PRO A 23 -11.56 -0.33 9.39
CA PRO A 23 -11.44 0.99 10.02
C PRO A 23 -10.00 1.37 10.36
N GLY A 24 -9.13 0.41 10.66
CA GLY A 24 -7.73 0.65 11.00
C GLY A 24 -6.91 1.35 9.92
N GLN A 25 -7.30 1.29 8.64
CA GLN A 25 -6.56 1.96 7.57
C GLN A 25 -6.72 3.50 7.60
N TYR A 26 -7.65 4.03 8.41
CA TYR A 26 -8.00 5.45 8.48
C TYR A 26 -7.39 6.19 9.68
N LEU A 27 -6.47 5.59 10.46
CA LEU A 27 -6.09 6.12 11.79
C LEU A 27 -5.01 7.22 11.80
N GLY A 28 -4.08 7.24 10.83
CA GLY A 28 -3.05 8.29 10.74
C GLY A 28 -2.18 8.49 12.00
N ASN A 29 -2.13 7.47 12.87
CA ASN A 29 -1.38 7.46 14.14
C ASN A 29 -0.29 6.36 14.13
N GLU A 30 0.13 5.91 12.95
CA GLU A 30 1.08 4.80 12.80
C GLU A 30 2.45 5.13 13.40
N TRP A 31 3.20 4.10 13.81
CA TRP A 31 4.52 4.31 14.39
C TRP A 31 5.46 4.94 13.36
N GLY A 32 6.10 6.05 13.73
CA GLY A 32 6.91 6.88 12.82
C GLY A 32 6.15 8.05 12.13
N ALA A 33 4.83 8.15 12.30
CA ALA A 33 4.04 9.26 11.74
C ALA A 33 4.50 10.62 12.28
N ARG A 34 4.71 11.58 11.36
CA ARG A 34 5.28 12.90 11.61
C ARG A 34 4.18 13.94 11.80
N ARG A 35 3.55 13.93 12.98
CA ARG A 35 2.50 14.90 13.35
C ARG A 35 3.09 16.30 13.61
N LYS A 36 3.38 17.03 12.53
CA LYS A 36 3.76 18.45 12.60
C LYS A 36 2.51 19.32 12.82
N PRO A 37 2.63 20.41 13.60
CA PRO A 37 1.52 21.33 13.81
C PRO A 37 1.20 22.13 12.54
N PHE A 38 -0.10 22.31 12.26
CA PHE A 38 -0.62 22.95 11.05
C PHE A 38 -0.52 24.50 11.10
N HIS A 39 0.66 25.04 11.39
CA HIS A 39 0.88 26.48 11.54
C HIS A 39 0.81 27.24 10.20
N ALA A 40 0.47 28.54 10.25
CA ALA A 40 0.32 29.38 9.06
C ALA A 40 1.64 29.59 8.29
N ASN A 41 2.76 29.66 9.03
CA ASN A 41 4.11 29.87 8.48
C ASN A 41 4.74 28.58 7.92
N THR A 42 4.07 27.44 8.06
CA THR A 42 4.49 26.16 7.49
C THR A 42 3.95 26.05 6.05
N VAL A 43 4.75 25.52 5.12
CA VAL A 43 4.25 25.09 3.80
C VAL A 43 3.76 23.65 3.91
N ARG A 44 2.49 23.44 3.57
CA ARG A 44 1.75 22.20 3.82
C ARG A 44 1.53 21.45 2.51
N LEU A 45 2.03 20.23 2.47
CA LEU A 45 1.83 19.27 1.39
C LEU A 45 0.97 18.10 1.86
N ALA A 46 0.06 17.62 1.01
CA ALA A 46 -0.52 16.28 1.13
C ALA A 46 -0.07 15.44 -0.08
N ILE A 47 0.66 14.34 0.16
CA ILE A 47 0.96 13.34 -0.88
C ILE A 47 -0.14 12.29 -0.88
N THR A 48 -0.89 12.25 -1.97
CA THR A 48 -2.05 11.40 -2.20
C THR A 48 -1.67 10.23 -3.11
N PHE A 49 -1.99 9.01 -2.67
CA PHE A 49 -1.95 7.83 -3.54
C PHE A 49 -3.36 7.60 -4.12
N PRO A 50 -3.54 7.56 -5.45
CA PRO A 50 -4.86 7.41 -6.08
C PRO A 50 -5.39 5.97 -6.07
N ASP A 51 -5.17 5.25 -4.99
CA ASP A 51 -5.63 3.88 -4.73
C ASP A 51 -5.64 3.61 -3.22
N LEU A 52 -6.05 2.41 -2.82
CA LEU A 52 -6.23 2.00 -1.42
C LEU A 52 -4.96 2.13 -0.56
N TYR A 53 -5.17 2.40 0.73
CA TYR A 53 -4.14 2.53 1.76
C TYR A 53 -3.09 1.41 1.73
N GLU A 54 -3.51 0.15 1.62
CA GLU A 54 -2.62 -1.02 1.69
C GLU A 54 -1.65 -1.13 0.50
N LEU A 55 -1.99 -0.50 -0.64
CA LEU A 55 -1.10 -0.36 -1.81
C LEU A 55 -0.21 0.88 -1.66
N GLY A 56 -0.80 2.03 -1.33
CA GLY A 56 -0.08 3.29 -1.21
C GLY A 56 0.97 3.28 -0.07
N MET A 57 0.71 2.57 1.02
CA MET A 57 1.67 2.35 2.12
C MET A 57 2.86 1.46 1.75
N SER A 58 2.76 0.68 0.68
CA SER A 58 3.89 -0.06 0.12
C SER A 58 4.69 0.75 -0.92
N ASN A 59 4.26 1.96 -1.29
CA ASN A 59 4.97 2.79 -2.26
C ASN A 59 6.26 3.42 -1.68
N PHE A 60 7.41 3.06 -2.24
CA PHE A 60 8.71 3.52 -1.74
C PHE A 60 8.98 5.01 -2.01
N GLY A 61 8.60 5.52 -3.19
CA GLY A 61 8.78 6.93 -3.56
C GLY A 61 8.00 7.88 -2.63
N LEU A 62 6.76 7.51 -2.26
CA LEU A 62 5.97 8.24 -1.27
C LEU A 62 6.69 8.29 0.09
N LYS A 63 7.28 7.19 0.56
CA LYS A 63 8.06 7.16 1.81
C LYS A 63 9.30 8.05 1.77
N ILE A 64 10.02 8.07 0.63
CA ILE A 64 11.16 8.96 0.41
C ILE A 64 10.73 10.42 0.57
N LEU A 65 9.75 10.86 -0.24
CA LEU A 65 9.33 12.26 -0.25
C LEU A 65 8.71 12.68 1.10
N TYR A 66 7.95 11.80 1.73
CA TYR A 66 7.39 12.03 3.07
C TYR A 66 8.49 12.27 4.13
N GLN A 67 9.56 11.47 4.14
CA GLN A 67 10.69 11.67 5.06
C GLN A 67 11.43 12.97 4.73
N ILE A 68 11.81 13.16 3.46
CA ILE A 68 12.53 14.35 2.96
C ILE A 68 11.82 15.67 3.35
N ILE A 69 10.50 15.76 3.17
CA ILE A 69 9.75 16.97 3.52
C ILE A 69 9.53 17.09 5.04
N ASN A 70 9.25 16.00 5.75
CA ASN A 70 9.02 16.07 7.20
C ASN A 70 10.30 16.21 8.04
N ASP A 71 11.49 15.96 7.50
CA ASP A 71 12.74 16.23 8.21
C ASP A 71 13.25 17.69 8.00
N ARG A 72 12.61 18.47 7.12
CA ARG A 72 12.89 19.92 6.90
C ARG A 72 12.10 20.83 7.84
N GLU A 73 12.73 21.89 8.34
CA GLU A 73 12.03 22.93 9.12
C GLU A 73 11.12 23.79 8.22
N GLY A 74 10.02 24.33 8.75
CA GLY A 74 9.08 25.16 7.99
C GLY A 74 8.22 24.43 6.95
N MET A 75 8.38 23.11 6.79
CA MET A 75 7.60 22.29 5.86
C MET A 75 6.88 21.15 6.60
N MET A 76 5.74 20.69 6.08
CA MET A 76 5.09 19.45 6.51
C MET A 76 4.50 18.67 5.33
N CYS A 77 4.49 17.35 5.45
CA CYS A 77 3.85 16.44 4.51
C CYS A 77 2.90 15.49 5.23
N ASP A 78 1.61 15.57 4.93
CA ASP A 78 0.62 14.56 5.27
C ASP A 78 0.51 13.52 4.15
N ARG A 79 -0.08 12.37 4.47
CA ARG A 79 -0.48 11.34 3.50
C ARG A 79 -1.98 11.39 3.24
N SER A 80 -2.39 10.96 2.05
CA SER A 80 -3.79 10.68 1.73
C SER A 80 -3.90 9.50 0.76
N TYR A 81 -5.06 8.85 0.73
CA TYR A 81 -5.33 7.60 0.00
C TYR A 81 -6.75 7.60 -0.54
N ALA A 82 -7.03 6.75 -1.53
CA ALA A 82 -8.42 6.49 -1.88
C ALA A 82 -9.11 5.70 -0.75
N PRO A 83 -10.25 6.19 -0.21
CA PRO A 83 -11.06 5.39 0.70
C PRO A 83 -11.67 4.20 -0.05
N GLN A 84 -12.00 3.14 0.68
CA GLN A 84 -12.85 2.08 0.15
C GLN A 84 -14.28 2.59 -0.06
N GLU A 85 -15.02 1.96 -0.98
CA GLU A 85 -16.37 2.35 -1.41
C GLU A 85 -17.37 2.55 -0.25
N ASP A 86 -17.29 1.71 0.78
CA ASP A 86 -18.12 1.81 1.99
C ASP A 86 -17.82 3.10 2.77
N MET A 87 -16.54 3.38 3.02
CA MET A 87 -16.11 4.59 3.70
C MET A 87 -16.33 5.85 2.84
N GLU A 88 -16.15 5.77 1.52
CA GLU A 88 -16.43 6.91 0.64
C GLU A 88 -17.92 7.29 0.69
N ALA A 89 -18.82 6.29 0.61
CA ALA A 89 -20.25 6.52 0.73
C ALA A 89 -20.62 7.16 2.09
N LEU A 90 -20.01 6.68 3.18
CA LEU A 90 -20.16 7.27 4.51
C LEU A 90 -19.63 8.72 4.59
N MET A 91 -18.45 8.99 4.05
CA MET A 91 -17.85 10.32 3.99
C MET A 91 -18.72 11.30 3.19
N ARG A 92 -19.18 10.90 2.00
CA ARG A 92 -20.06 11.71 1.14
C ARG A 92 -21.39 12.00 1.83
N ALA A 93 -22.04 10.99 2.43
CA ALA A 93 -23.28 11.19 3.20
C ALA A 93 -23.07 12.14 4.40
N ALA A 94 -21.97 11.97 5.13
CA ALA A 94 -21.59 12.84 6.25
C ALA A 94 -21.02 14.21 5.83
N HIS A 95 -20.83 14.46 4.53
CA HIS A 95 -20.20 15.67 3.97
C HIS A 95 -18.78 15.92 4.52
N ILE A 96 -18.04 14.84 4.84
CA ILE A 96 -16.64 14.90 5.25
C ILE A 96 -15.76 14.89 3.99
N PRO A 97 -14.95 15.94 3.74
CA PRO A 97 -14.04 15.96 2.61
C PRO A 97 -12.88 14.97 2.82
N LEU A 98 -12.17 14.62 1.75
CA LEU A 98 -10.87 13.96 1.87
C LEU A 98 -9.89 14.82 2.67
N PHE A 99 -9.08 14.18 3.52
CA PHE A 99 -8.23 14.83 4.52
C PHE A 99 -6.83 14.21 4.59
N GLY A 100 -5.87 14.94 5.17
CA GLY A 100 -4.54 14.42 5.50
C GLY A 100 -4.58 13.49 6.71
N TRP A 101 -3.89 12.34 6.64
CA TRP A 101 -3.97 11.30 7.68
C TRP A 101 -3.46 11.78 9.04
N GLU A 102 -2.35 12.49 9.06
CA GLU A 102 -1.69 12.95 10.28
C GLU A 102 -2.44 14.11 10.96
N SER A 103 -2.80 15.13 10.19
CA SER A 103 -3.40 16.38 10.69
C SER A 103 -4.93 16.36 10.78
N ARG A 104 -5.58 15.46 10.02
CA ARG A 104 -7.04 15.44 9.75
C ARG A 104 -7.58 16.66 9.00
N GLU A 105 -6.72 17.57 8.56
CA GLU A 105 -7.16 18.74 7.81
C GLU A 105 -7.69 18.34 6.41
N PRO A 106 -8.81 18.92 5.94
CA PRO A 106 -9.27 18.77 4.56
C PRO A 106 -8.17 19.12 3.54
N LEU A 107 -8.06 18.37 2.43
CA LEU A 107 -7.00 18.63 1.44
C LEU A 107 -7.07 20.04 0.82
N ALA A 108 -8.25 20.66 0.81
CA ALA A 108 -8.44 22.06 0.40
C ALA A 108 -7.77 23.11 1.33
N ASN A 109 -7.25 22.72 2.50
CA ASN A 109 -6.53 23.61 3.43
C ASN A 109 -5.00 23.61 3.26
N PHE A 110 -4.47 22.76 2.37
CA PHE A 110 -3.02 22.65 2.08
C PHE A 110 -2.59 23.64 0.98
N GLU A 111 -1.31 24.01 0.93
CA GLU A 111 -0.77 24.73 -0.23
C GLU A 111 -0.54 23.80 -1.43
N LEU A 112 -0.23 22.53 -1.19
CA LEU A 112 0.05 21.53 -2.22
C LEU A 112 -0.73 20.24 -1.99
N VAL A 113 -1.30 19.68 -3.06
CA VAL A 113 -1.79 18.29 -3.10
C VAL A 113 -1.14 17.58 -4.29
N GLY A 114 -0.34 16.56 -4.00
CA GLY A 114 0.37 15.77 -5.00
C GLY A 114 -0.27 14.41 -5.22
N PHE A 115 -0.32 13.92 -6.45
CA PHE A 115 -0.78 12.58 -6.81
C PHE A 115 0.37 11.71 -7.30
N SER A 116 0.54 10.52 -6.71
CA SER A 116 1.55 9.53 -7.10
C SER A 116 1.03 8.64 -8.25
N LEU A 117 1.32 9.04 -9.48
CA LEU A 117 0.90 8.40 -10.73
C LEU A 117 1.79 7.18 -11.04
N GLN A 118 1.45 6.04 -10.44
CA GLN A 118 2.16 4.76 -10.66
C GLN A 118 1.63 3.98 -11.87
N TYR A 119 0.35 4.18 -12.23
CA TYR A 119 -0.34 3.41 -13.26
C TYR A 119 -1.50 4.20 -13.86
N GLU A 120 -1.69 4.10 -15.17
CA GLU A 120 -2.63 4.93 -15.93
C GLU A 120 -4.11 4.67 -15.59
N LEU A 121 -4.49 3.45 -15.20
CA LEU A 121 -5.89 3.14 -14.84
C LEU A 121 -6.32 3.66 -13.45
N THR A 122 -5.44 4.42 -12.77
CA THR A 122 -5.79 5.17 -11.53
C THR A 122 -6.26 6.60 -11.82
N TYR A 123 -6.32 7.03 -13.09
CA TYR A 123 -6.57 8.43 -13.43
C TYR A 123 -8.01 8.89 -13.11
N THR A 124 -8.99 8.00 -13.15
CA THR A 124 -10.36 8.26 -12.65
C THR A 124 -10.38 8.47 -11.13
N ASN A 125 -9.59 7.72 -10.37
CA ASN A 125 -9.45 7.90 -8.92
C ASN A 125 -8.87 9.29 -8.59
N VAL A 126 -7.93 9.82 -9.38
CA VAL A 126 -7.44 11.20 -9.19
C VAL A 126 -8.59 12.21 -9.25
N LEU A 127 -9.51 12.07 -10.21
CA LEU A 127 -10.66 12.97 -10.33
C LEU A 127 -11.65 12.79 -9.17
N ASN A 128 -11.90 11.53 -8.78
CA ASN A 128 -12.76 11.21 -7.64
C ASN A 128 -12.24 11.80 -6.32
N LEU A 129 -10.93 11.78 -6.11
CA LEU A 129 -10.31 12.32 -4.89
C LEU A 129 -10.27 13.86 -4.89
N LEU A 130 -10.19 14.50 -6.05
CA LEU A 130 -10.36 15.96 -6.16
C LEU A 130 -11.80 16.37 -5.79
N ASP A 131 -12.80 15.69 -6.35
CA ASP A 131 -14.21 15.88 -6.02
C ASP A 131 -14.51 15.64 -4.53
N LEU A 132 -14.06 14.51 -3.98
CA LEU A 132 -14.19 14.18 -2.56
C LEU A 132 -13.46 15.18 -1.64
N SER A 133 -12.39 15.83 -2.12
CA SER A 133 -11.72 16.92 -1.40
C SER A 133 -12.50 18.24 -1.43
N GLY A 134 -13.51 18.37 -2.28
CA GLY A 134 -14.17 19.64 -2.60
C GLY A 134 -13.28 20.60 -3.41
N ILE A 135 -12.27 20.09 -4.11
CA ILE A 135 -11.35 20.85 -4.95
C ILE A 135 -11.86 20.77 -6.41
N PRO A 136 -11.97 21.89 -7.16
CA PRO A 136 -12.38 21.84 -8.56
C PRO A 136 -11.48 20.92 -9.39
N ILE A 137 -12.12 19.99 -10.12
CA ILE A 137 -11.45 18.92 -10.85
C ILE A 137 -10.58 19.50 -11.96
N ARG A 138 -11.10 20.47 -12.74
CA ARG A 138 -10.33 21.16 -13.77
C ARG A 138 -9.48 22.27 -13.17
N ALA A 139 -8.25 22.41 -13.67
CA ALA A 139 -7.34 23.46 -13.20
C ALA A 139 -7.88 24.87 -13.51
N GLU A 140 -8.61 25.05 -14.62
CA GLU A 140 -9.21 26.34 -15.02
C GLU A 140 -10.38 26.80 -14.12
N GLU A 141 -11.04 25.86 -13.43
CA GLU A 141 -12.14 26.13 -12.49
C GLU A 141 -11.63 26.55 -11.09
N ARG A 142 -10.31 26.57 -10.86
CA ARG A 142 -9.71 26.91 -9.57
C ARG A 142 -9.61 28.42 -9.40
N GLU A 143 -10.45 28.95 -8.52
CA GLU A 143 -10.59 30.40 -8.28
C GLU A 143 -9.68 30.94 -7.14
N GLN A 144 -8.84 30.08 -6.55
CA GLN A 144 -7.97 30.38 -5.41
C GLN A 144 -6.49 30.18 -5.77
N VAL A 145 -5.57 30.79 -5.01
CA VAL A 145 -4.11 30.58 -5.20
C VAL A 145 -3.68 29.18 -4.77
N PHE A 146 -4.29 28.67 -3.69
CA PHE A 146 -4.01 27.35 -3.12
C PHE A 146 -5.31 26.56 -2.93
N PRO A 147 -5.27 25.21 -2.93
CA PRO A 147 -4.10 24.37 -3.19
C PRO A 147 -3.64 24.43 -4.66
N LEU A 148 -2.34 24.19 -4.88
CA LEU A 148 -1.79 23.79 -6.18
C LEU A 148 -1.81 22.26 -6.27
N ILE A 149 -2.30 21.72 -7.39
CA ILE A 149 -2.43 20.28 -7.61
C ILE A 149 -1.34 19.80 -8.57
N PHE A 150 -0.63 18.72 -8.23
CA PHE A 150 0.40 18.18 -9.11
C PHE A 150 0.39 16.65 -9.27
N GLY A 151 0.88 16.18 -10.41
CA GLY A 151 1.16 14.77 -10.68
C GLY A 151 2.66 14.48 -10.62
N GLY A 152 3.05 13.29 -10.16
CA GLY A 152 4.44 12.82 -10.22
C GLY A 152 4.52 11.30 -10.16
N GLY A 153 5.70 10.72 -10.39
CA GLY A 153 5.88 9.26 -10.47
C GLY A 153 6.02 8.74 -11.91
N PRO A 154 6.12 7.41 -12.11
CA PRO A 154 6.49 6.82 -13.39
C PRO A 154 5.62 7.24 -14.58
N SER A 155 4.29 7.23 -14.43
CA SER A 155 3.37 7.55 -15.55
C SER A 155 3.34 9.04 -15.91
N ALA A 156 3.86 9.93 -15.04
CA ALA A 156 3.96 11.36 -15.32
C ALA A 156 4.87 11.70 -16.52
N VAL A 157 5.63 10.75 -17.05
CA VAL A 157 6.38 10.93 -18.31
C VAL A 157 5.46 11.17 -19.52
N ASN A 158 4.19 10.72 -19.48
CA ASN A 158 3.14 11.26 -20.34
C ASN A 158 2.13 12.07 -19.50
N PRO A 159 2.32 13.40 -19.37
CA PRO A 159 1.44 14.24 -18.56
C PRO A 159 0.12 14.62 -19.26
N GLU A 160 0.04 14.50 -20.59
CA GLU A 160 -1.05 15.09 -21.37
C GLU A 160 -2.46 14.53 -21.09
N PRO A 161 -2.67 13.23 -20.79
CA PRO A 161 -3.97 12.71 -20.36
C PRO A 161 -4.51 13.35 -19.07
N LEU A 162 -3.65 13.95 -18.24
CA LEU A 162 -4.04 14.64 -17.01
C LEU A 162 -3.80 16.17 -17.04
N ALA A 163 -3.40 16.71 -18.19
CA ALA A 163 -3.02 18.12 -18.35
C ALA A 163 -4.14 19.13 -18.01
N ALA A 164 -5.41 18.74 -18.11
CA ALA A 164 -6.56 19.58 -17.76
C ALA A 164 -6.83 19.66 -16.25
N PHE A 165 -6.26 18.74 -15.45
CA PHE A 165 -6.58 18.56 -14.03
C PHE A 165 -5.41 18.92 -13.10
N MET A 166 -4.18 18.89 -13.60
CA MET A 166 -2.98 19.25 -12.84
C MET A 166 -2.55 20.70 -13.13
N ASP A 167 -2.12 21.42 -12.10
CA ASP A 167 -1.46 22.71 -12.26
C ASP A 167 -0.03 22.53 -12.74
N PHE A 168 0.67 21.50 -12.25
CA PHE A 168 1.99 21.12 -12.74
C PHE A 168 2.28 19.62 -12.60
N PHE A 169 3.37 19.16 -13.20
CA PHE A 169 3.91 17.81 -13.02
C PHE A 169 5.37 17.86 -12.59
N LEU A 170 5.75 16.92 -11.72
CA LEU A 170 7.13 16.61 -11.37
C LEU A 170 7.63 15.46 -12.25
N ILE A 171 8.55 15.77 -13.15
CA ILE A 171 9.08 14.82 -14.14
C ILE A 171 10.44 14.26 -13.68
N GLY A 172 10.46 12.97 -13.32
CA GLY A 172 11.67 12.26 -12.88
C GLY A 172 11.78 12.14 -11.36
N ASP A 173 13.02 12.10 -10.85
CA ASP A 173 13.30 12.00 -9.41
C ASP A 173 12.87 13.31 -8.69
N GLY A 174 12.03 13.20 -7.68
CA GLY A 174 11.38 14.34 -7.00
C GLY A 174 12.13 14.87 -5.77
N GLU A 175 13.16 14.17 -5.32
CA GLU A 175 13.82 14.37 -4.03
C GLU A 175 14.43 15.76 -3.82
N HIS A 176 14.83 16.46 -4.89
CA HIS A 176 15.31 17.85 -4.82
C HIS A 176 14.26 18.85 -5.32
N SER A 177 13.51 18.51 -6.37
CA SER A 177 12.56 19.41 -7.01
C SER A 177 11.36 19.76 -6.13
N LEU A 178 10.83 18.79 -5.38
CA LEU A 178 9.67 19.03 -4.50
C LEU A 178 10.00 19.94 -3.30
N PRO A 179 11.13 19.75 -2.58
CA PRO A 179 11.61 20.75 -1.62
C PRO A 179 11.76 22.15 -2.24
N HIS A 180 12.37 22.27 -3.42
CA HIS A 180 12.58 23.56 -4.08
C HIS A 180 11.25 24.25 -4.47
N VAL A 181 10.23 23.49 -4.92
CA VAL A 181 8.86 24.00 -5.09
C VAL A 181 8.29 24.53 -3.77
N MET A 182 8.48 23.81 -2.66
CA MET A 182 8.00 24.25 -1.34
C MET A 182 8.76 25.48 -0.82
N GLU A 183 10.05 25.63 -1.14
CA GLU A 183 10.86 26.82 -0.84
C GLU A 183 10.36 28.05 -1.60
N ILE A 184 10.04 27.90 -2.89
CA ILE A 184 9.42 28.96 -3.69
C ILE A 184 8.04 29.35 -3.13
N ILE A 185 7.23 28.41 -2.67
CA ILE A 185 5.95 28.73 -1.99
C ILE A 185 6.19 29.44 -0.66
N ALA A 186 7.20 29.03 0.12
CA ALA A 186 7.56 29.70 1.36
C ALA A 186 8.01 31.14 1.12
N GLU A 187 8.79 31.38 0.07
CA GLU A 187 9.19 32.72 -0.37
C GLU A 187 7.99 33.55 -0.82
N PHE A 188 7.17 33.01 -1.72
CA PHE A 188 5.97 33.66 -2.23
C PHE A 188 5.00 34.06 -1.09
N LYS A 189 4.84 33.21 -0.07
CA LYS A 189 4.05 33.54 1.14
C LYS A 189 4.67 34.68 1.95
N ARG A 190 6.01 34.78 2.04
CA ARG A 190 6.71 35.92 2.70
C ARG A 190 6.62 37.22 1.90
N GLU A 191 6.73 37.16 0.57
CA GLU A 191 6.59 38.32 -0.33
C GLU A 191 5.16 38.90 -0.29
N ASN A 192 4.17 38.09 0.06
CA ASN A 192 2.76 38.45 0.17
C ASN A 192 2.26 38.36 1.64
N ASP A 193 3.12 38.72 2.62
CA ASP A 193 2.73 38.70 4.03
C ASP A 193 1.50 39.60 4.30
N GLY A 194 0.64 39.15 5.22
CA GLY A 194 -0.66 39.76 5.51
C GLY A 194 -1.75 39.56 4.45
N VAL A 195 -1.51 38.83 3.35
CA VAL A 195 -2.55 38.48 2.36
C VAL A 195 -3.26 37.18 2.75
N ASP A 196 -4.57 37.23 2.98
CA ASP A 196 -5.39 36.01 3.04
C ASP A 196 -5.71 35.51 1.62
N PHE A 197 -5.00 34.46 1.21
CA PHE A 197 -5.19 33.82 -0.10
C PHE A 197 -6.57 33.19 -0.32
N LYS A 198 -7.38 32.97 0.75
CA LYS A 198 -8.75 32.44 0.64
C LYS A 198 -9.80 33.53 0.38
N GLU A 199 -9.52 34.79 0.74
CA GLU A 199 -10.43 35.93 0.58
C GLU A 199 -10.09 36.84 -0.62
N LEU A 200 -9.04 36.53 -1.38
CA LEU A 200 -8.71 37.23 -2.62
C LEU A 200 -9.83 37.22 -3.66
N ASP A 201 -9.93 38.30 -4.44
CA ASP A 201 -10.78 38.30 -5.63
C ASP A 201 -10.26 37.29 -6.67
N LYS A 202 -11.18 36.66 -7.39
CA LYS A 202 -10.90 35.56 -8.32
C LYS A 202 -9.82 35.91 -9.35
N LYS A 203 -9.82 37.15 -9.88
CA LYS A 203 -8.88 37.59 -10.92
C LYS A 203 -7.48 37.76 -10.36
N ARG A 204 -7.34 38.37 -9.18
CA ARG A 204 -6.06 38.51 -8.49
C ARG A 204 -5.51 37.14 -8.04
N ALA A 205 -6.36 36.26 -7.54
CA ALA A 205 -5.98 34.90 -7.18
C ALA A 205 -5.47 34.09 -8.39
N GLN A 206 -6.22 34.08 -9.50
CA GLN A 206 -5.79 33.41 -10.74
C GLN A 206 -4.49 33.99 -11.31
N LYS A 207 -4.31 35.32 -11.27
CA LYS A 207 -3.05 35.95 -11.70
C LYS A 207 -1.89 35.49 -10.82
N LEU A 208 -2.01 35.59 -9.50
CA LEU A 208 -0.99 35.18 -8.55
C LEU A 208 -0.62 33.68 -8.68
N ARG A 209 -1.63 32.83 -8.91
CA ARG A 209 -1.44 31.39 -9.20
C ARG A 209 -0.59 31.18 -10.46
N LEU A 210 -0.89 31.89 -11.55
CA LEU A 210 -0.17 31.79 -12.81
C LEU A 210 1.25 32.36 -12.71
N ASP A 211 1.45 33.48 -12.01
CA ASP A 211 2.76 34.09 -11.76
C ASP A 211 3.65 33.10 -10.97
N LEU A 212 3.11 32.47 -9.92
CA LEU A 212 3.79 31.45 -9.11
C LEU A 212 4.16 30.19 -9.91
N LEU A 213 3.22 29.64 -10.70
CA LEU A 213 3.49 28.50 -11.58
C LEU A 213 4.53 28.83 -12.66
N THR A 214 4.51 30.06 -13.18
CA THR A 214 5.52 30.54 -14.15
C THR A 214 6.91 30.66 -13.52
N LYS A 215 6.99 31.08 -12.24
CA LYS A 215 8.25 31.07 -11.48
C LYS A 215 8.78 29.64 -11.32
N MET A 216 7.95 28.72 -10.85
CA MET A 216 8.31 27.30 -10.70
C MET A 216 8.81 26.66 -12.01
N ALA A 217 8.13 26.90 -13.12
CA ALA A 217 8.51 26.35 -14.43
C ALA A 217 9.83 26.91 -15.00
N LYS A 218 10.30 28.06 -14.49
CA LYS A 218 11.57 28.70 -14.88
C LYS A 218 12.72 28.34 -13.95
N GLU A 219 12.45 28.24 -12.65
CA GLU A 219 13.48 28.10 -11.61
C GLU A 219 13.70 26.65 -11.16
N VAL A 220 12.70 25.77 -11.29
CA VAL A 220 12.78 24.38 -10.83
C VAL A 220 12.85 23.41 -12.02
N PRO A 221 14.01 22.76 -12.25
CA PRO A 221 14.13 21.72 -13.26
C PRO A 221 13.16 20.55 -13.04
N GLY A 222 12.61 20.03 -14.14
CA GLY A 222 11.62 18.94 -14.12
C GLY A 222 10.18 19.35 -13.86
N ILE A 223 9.88 20.66 -13.70
CA ILE A 223 8.50 21.16 -13.62
C ILE A 223 7.90 21.37 -15.01
N TYR A 224 6.77 20.72 -15.26
CA TYR A 224 5.93 20.97 -16.44
C TYR A 224 4.60 21.59 -16.01
N VAL A 225 4.24 22.76 -16.54
CA VAL A 225 2.98 23.48 -16.22
C VAL A 225 2.08 23.49 -17.46
N PRO A 226 1.04 22.64 -17.57
CA PRO A 226 0.26 22.48 -18.80
C PRO A 226 -0.40 23.77 -19.31
N ALA A 227 -0.76 24.68 -18.39
CA ALA A 227 -1.36 25.97 -18.72
C ALA A 227 -0.45 26.87 -19.57
N LEU A 228 0.88 26.72 -19.45
CA LEU A 228 1.88 27.47 -20.22
C LEU A 228 2.13 26.91 -21.63
N TYR A 229 1.45 25.81 -22.01
CA TYR A 229 1.61 25.15 -23.30
C TYR A 229 0.29 25.02 -24.06
N GLU A 230 0.37 25.12 -25.39
CA GLU A 230 -0.73 24.91 -26.33
C GLU A 230 -0.42 23.75 -27.29
N VAL A 231 -1.43 22.97 -27.64
CA VAL A 231 -1.36 21.96 -28.70
C VAL A 231 -1.88 22.63 -29.97
N LYS A 232 -1.07 22.66 -31.04
CA LYS A 232 -1.44 23.29 -32.31
C LYS A 232 -2.07 22.26 -33.24
N GLU A 233 -3.03 22.70 -34.05
CA GLU A 233 -3.68 21.87 -35.05
C GLU A 233 -2.65 21.21 -35.98
N GLY A 234 -2.78 19.91 -36.22
CA GLY A 234 -1.84 19.11 -37.00
C GLY A 234 -0.55 18.69 -36.27
N THR A 235 -0.34 19.07 -35.00
CA THR A 235 0.82 18.62 -34.21
C THR A 235 0.40 18.06 -32.84
N PRO A 236 0.76 16.82 -32.48
CA PRO A 236 0.39 16.27 -31.17
C PRO A 236 1.21 16.84 -30.01
N GLN A 237 2.39 17.41 -30.28
CA GLN A 237 3.29 17.92 -29.24
C GLN A 237 2.86 19.32 -28.73
N PRO A 238 2.69 19.52 -27.41
CA PRO A 238 2.50 20.83 -26.82
C PRO A 238 3.71 21.76 -27.04
N LYS A 239 3.46 23.05 -27.29
CA LYS A 239 4.49 24.10 -27.44
C LYS A 239 4.30 25.22 -26.40
N PRO A 240 5.39 25.85 -25.88
CA PRO A 240 5.27 26.98 -24.96
C PRO A 240 4.52 28.17 -25.55
N LYS A 241 3.68 28.81 -24.74
CA LYS A 241 2.94 30.05 -25.07
C LYS A 241 3.74 31.33 -24.82
N ILE A 242 4.79 31.26 -24.00
CA ILE A 242 5.55 32.41 -23.50
C ILE A 242 7.07 32.15 -23.54
N GLU A 243 7.84 33.23 -23.61
CA GLU A 243 9.31 33.17 -23.63
C GLU A 243 9.92 32.76 -22.27
N GLY A 244 11.03 32.04 -22.36
CA GLY A 244 11.78 31.53 -21.19
C GLY A 244 11.19 30.27 -20.56
N ILE A 245 10.16 29.67 -21.16
CA ILE A 245 9.65 28.33 -20.80
C ILE A 245 10.26 27.29 -21.75
N PRO A 246 10.80 26.17 -21.26
CA PRO A 246 11.51 25.21 -22.10
C PRO A 246 10.56 24.50 -23.07
N GLU A 247 10.96 24.35 -24.34
CA GLU A 247 10.19 23.58 -25.32
C GLU A 247 10.03 22.11 -24.91
N ARG A 248 11.03 21.56 -24.21
CA ARG A 248 10.98 20.22 -23.61
C ARG A 248 11.47 20.26 -22.17
N VAL A 249 10.64 19.81 -21.23
CA VAL A 249 10.98 19.72 -19.81
C VAL A 249 11.92 18.55 -19.58
N LYS A 250 13.18 18.85 -19.28
CA LYS A 250 14.21 17.86 -18.94
C LYS A 250 13.90 17.23 -17.58
N ARG A 251 13.74 15.90 -17.54
CA ARG A 251 13.47 15.17 -16.28
C ARG A 251 14.61 15.31 -15.28
N GLN A 252 14.28 15.16 -14.01
CA GLN A 252 15.27 15.12 -12.94
C GLN A 252 15.79 13.72 -12.65
N THR A 253 16.98 13.68 -12.08
CA THR A 253 17.74 12.46 -11.77
C THR A 253 18.66 12.76 -10.60
N VAL A 254 18.51 12.02 -9.50
CA VAL A 254 19.31 12.19 -8.28
C VAL A 254 20.15 10.93 -8.01
N PRO A 255 21.37 11.06 -7.45
CA PRO A 255 22.13 9.90 -6.97
C PRO A 255 21.38 9.19 -5.83
N LEU A 256 21.69 7.91 -5.61
CA LEU A 256 21.28 7.24 -4.38
C LEU A 256 22.17 7.73 -3.23
N SER A 257 21.55 8.22 -2.17
CA SER A 257 22.17 8.82 -0.98
C SER A 257 21.40 8.41 0.27
N ASP A 258 21.91 8.72 1.46
CA ASP A 258 21.20 8.37 2.71
C ASP A 258 19.83 9.05 2.80
N GLU A 259 19.71 10.30 2.36
CA GLU A 259 18.47 11.08 2.43
C GLU A 259 17.31 10.45 1.64
N ASN A 260 17.60 9.72 0.55
CA ASN A 260 16.60 8.99 -0.24
C ASN A 260 16.52 7.49 0.09
N GLN A 261 16.96 7.09 1.29
CA GLN A 261 16.58 5.83 1.91
C GLN A 261 15.77 6.11 3.20
N PRO A 262 14.46 5.79 3.22
CA PRO A 262 13.69 5.85 4.45
C PRO A 262 14.28 4.89 5.50
N THR A 263 14.68 5.42 6.66
CA THR A 263 15.13 4.63 7.82
C THR A 263 14.35 4.94 9.09
N GLN A 264 13.67 6.11 9.14
CA GLN A 264 12.75 6.51 10.21
C GLN A 264 11.30 6.49 9.71
N GLY A 265 11.00 5.53 8.83
CA GLY A 265 9.76 5.44 8.06
C GLY A 265 8.52 5.02 8.85
N LEU A 266 7.40 4.95 8.13
CA LEU A 266 6.08 4.62 8.67
C LEU A 266 5.91 3.10 8.82
N VAL A 267 5.48 2.68 10.00
CA VAL A 267 5.23 1.28 10.37
C VAL A 267 3.74 1.11 10.66
N PRO A 268 2.96 0.53 9.72
CA PRO A 268 1.53 0.38 9.89
C PRO A 268 1.19 -0.58 11.04
N TYR A 269 0.00 -0.39 11.61
CA TYR A 269 -0.57 -1.37 12.54
C TYR A 269 -1.22 -2.54 11.80
N LEU A 270 -1.66 -2.34 10.55
CA LEU A 270 -2.26 -3.37 9.70
C LEU A 270 -1.20 -4.08 8.87
N ALA A 271 -1.46 -5.33 8.51
CA ALA A 271 -0.70 -6.03 7.48
C ALA A 271 -0.88 -5.35 6.10
N LEU A 272 0.23 -5.11 5.39
CA LEU A 272 0.23 -4.59 4.02
C LEU A 272 0.35 -5.72 2.97
N VAL A 273 0.09 -5.38 1.70
CA VAL A 273 0.43 -6.23 0.55
C VAL A 273 1.93 -6.54 0.50
N HIS A 274 2.77 -5.57 0.86
CA HIS A 274 4.21 -5.74 1.06
C HIS A 274 4.63 -5.19 2.43
N ASP A 275 4.58 -6.06 3.44
CA ASP A 275 4.82 -5.72 4.84
C ASP A 275 6.25 -6.09 5.27
N ARG A 276 7.23 -5.32 4.78
CA ARG A 276 8.67 -5.54 4.96
C ARG A 276 9.45 -4.23 4.81
N GLU A 277 10.69 -4.19 5.31
CA GLU A 277 11.61 -3.10 4.94
C GLU A 277 12.06 -3.19 3.49
N VAL A 278 12.40 -2.03 2.93
CA VAL A 278 12.77 -1.89 1.53
C VAL A 278 14.06 -1.08 1.45
N LEU A 279 15.09 -1.68 0.86
CA LEU A 279 16.41 -1.09 0.64
C LEU A 279 16.60 -0.90 -0.86
N GLU A 280 16.60 0.34 -1.36
CA GLU A 280 16.83 0.58 -2.79
C GLU A 280 18.32 0.43 -3.10
N VAL A 281 18.71 -0.73 -3.66
CA VAL A 281 20.11 -1.04 -3.95
C VAL A 281 20.56 -0.48 -5.29
N ARG A 282 19.61 -0.32 -6.22
CA ARG A 282 19.86 0.13 -7.58
C ARG A 282 18.61 0.79 -8.19
N ARG A 283 18.78 2.00 -8.73
CA ARG A 283 17.78 2.72 -9.54
C ARG A 283 18.23 2.70 -11.01
N GLY A 284 17.29 2.41 -11.90
CA GLY A 284 17.53 2.28 -13.35
C GLY A 284 18.00 0.88 -13.80
N CYS A 285 17.67 0.56 -15.05
CA CYS A 285 18.02 -0.70 -15.71
C CYS A 285 18.54 -0.42 -17.12
N ASP A 286 19.74 -0.89 -17.46
CA ASP A 286 20.42 -0.65 -18.73
C ASP A 286 20.37 -1.83 -19.71
N ARG A 287 19.64 -2.90 -19.36
CA ARG A 287 19.34 -4.03 -20.26
C ARG A 287 18.53 -3.61 -21.49
N GLY A 288 17.78 -2.50 -21.42
CA GLY A 288 17.13 -1.89 -22.58
C GLY A 288 16.12 -2.79 -23.29
N CYS A 289 15.26 -3.49 -22.53
CA CYS A 289 14.18 -4.30 -23.10
C CYS A 289 13.12 -3.39 -23.76
N ARG A 290 12.78 -3.64 -25.02
CA ARG A 290 12.15 -2.65 -25.94
C ARG A 290 10.69 -2.29 -25.65
N PHE A 291 10.04 -3.00 -24.75
CA PHE A 291 8.71 -2.71 -24.21
C PHE A 291 8.75 -2.02 -22.83
N CYS A 292 9.88 -2.08 -22.13
CA CYS A 292 9.97 -1.74 -20.71
C CYS A 292 10.30 -0.25 -20.53
N GLN A 293 9.26 0.58 -20.36
CA GLN A 293 9.42 2.03 -20.11
C GLN A 293 10.41 2.35 -18.97
N PRO A 294 10.37 1.70 -17.78
CA PRO A 294 11.37 1.93 -16.74
C PRO A 294 12.83 1.70 -17.15
N GLY A 295 13.08 0.84 -18.16
CA GLY A 295 14.40 0.60 -18.74
C GLY A 295 14.95 1.79 -19.56
N TYR A 296 14.11 2.78 -19.88
CA TYR A 296 14.51 4.01 -20.56
C TYR A 296 14.35 5.24 -19.65
N THR A 297 13.26 5.32 -18.88
CA THR A 297 12.90 6.52 -18.10
C THR A 297 13.67 6.68 -16.78
N PHE A 298 14.35 5.64 -16.27
CA PHE A 298 15.14 5.73 -15.03
C PHE A 298 16.66 5.79 -15.22
N LEU A 299 17.19 5.69 -16.45
CA LEU A 299 18.64 5.76 -16.71
C LEU A 299 19.25 7.13 -16.30
N PRO A 300 20.58 7.26 -16.10
CA PRO A 300 21.60 6.20 -16.04
C PRO A 300 21.43 5.31 -14.79
N VAL A 301 22.16 4.20 -14.71
CA VAL A 301 22.10 3.30 -13.54
C VAL A 301 22.77 3.95 -12.32
N ARG A 302 22.16 3.82 -11.14
CA ARG A 302 22.64 4.39 -9.87
C ARG A 302 22.56 3.32 -8.79
N GLU A 303 23.68 2.95 -8.16
CA GLU A 303 23.78 1.86 -7.19
C GLU A 303 24.32 2.32 -5.83
N ARG A 304 23.88 1.68 -4.74
CA ARG A 304 24.44 1.87 -3.38
C ARG A 304 25.64 0.97 -3.13
N LYS A 305 26.51 1.32 -2.18
CA LYS A 305 27.58 0.44 -1.71
C LYS A 305 27.11 -0.49 -0.59
N THR A 306 27.81 -1.60 -0.39
CA THR A 306 27.51 -2.58 0.67
C THR A 306 27.52 -1.94 2.06
N GLU A 307 28.45 -1.03 2.33
CA GLU A 307 28.61 -0.36 3.63
C GLU A 307 27.39 0.52 3.97
N ASP A 308 26.85 1.23 2.97
CA ASP A 308 25.64 2.03 3.12
C ASP A 308 24.44 1.13 3.39
N LEU A 309 24.30 0.02 2.65
CA LEU A 309 23.21 -0.94 2.86
C LEU A 309 23.23 -1.56 4.25
N LEU A 310 24.40 -1.89 4.80
CA LEU A 310 24.54 -2.40 6.18
C LEU A 310 24.04 -1.41 7.22
N ARG A 311 24.47 -0.14 7.11
CA ARG A 311 24.07 0.92 8.04
C ARG A 311 22.59 1.27 7.92
N LEU A 312 22.12 1.54 6.71
CA LEU A 312 20.73 1.93 6.44
C LEU A 312 19.74 0.81 6.81
N SER A 313 20.09 -0.46 6.55
CA SER A 313 19.25 -1.60 6.96
C SER A 313 19.17 -1.76 8.47
N LYS A 314 20.28 -1.54 9.19
CA LYS A 314 20.33 -1.55 10.65
C LYS A 314 19.47 -0.44 11.25
N GLU A 315 19.54 0.76 10.71
CA GLU A 315 18.69 1.89 11.13
C GLU A 315 17.21 1.59 10.88
N ALA A 316 16.84 1.20 9.65
CA ALA A 316 15.46 0.89 9.27
C ALA A 316 14.85 -0.25 10.10
N LEU A 317 15.58 -1.37 10.28
CA LEU A 317 15.09 -2.52 11.04
C LEU A 317 15.02 -2.24 12.55
N ASN A 318 15.96 -1.47 13.11
CA ASN A 318 15.89 -1.02 14.51
C ASN A 318 14.67 -0.12 14.75
N HIS A 319 14.37 0.76 13.80
CA HIS A 319 13.22 1.68 13.89
C HIS A 319 11.89 0.97 13.67
N SER A 320 11.81 0.03 12.74
CA SER A 320 10.54 -0.61 12.38
C SER A 320 10.18 -1.81 13.25
N GLY A 321 11.17 -2.65 13.57
CA GLY A 321 10.93 -3.96 14.16
C GLY A 321 10.34 -4.97 13.17
N ASN A 322 10.50 -4.77 11.86
CA ASN A 322 10.13 -5.79 10.86
C ASN A 322 11.08 -7.00 10.91
N ASP A 323 10.53 -8.17 10.59
CA ASP A 323 11.24 -9.45 10.47
C ASP A 323 11.58 -9.82 9.01
N GLU A 324 11.23 -8.97 8.06
CA GLU A 324 11.61 -9.10 6.66
C GLU A 324 12.15 -7.77 6.10
N TYR A 325 13.19 -7.84 5.27
CA TYR A 325 13.69 -6.75 4.45
C TYR A 325 13.90 -7.22 3.00
N SER A 326 13.85 -6.30 2.05
CA SER A 326 14.02 -6.61 0.63
C SER A 326 14.94 -5.64 -0.10
N MET A 327 15.72 -6.16 -1.04
CA MET A 327 16.52 -5.35 -1.96
C MET A 327 15.64 -4.93 -3.13
N LEU A 328 15.40 -3.63 -3.29
CA LEU A 328 14.61 -3.04 -4.37
C LEU A 328 15.53 -2.60 -5.52
N SER A 329 15.18 -3.05 -6.72
CA SER A 329 15.73 -2.63 -8.01
C SER A 329 14.80 -3.10 -9.13
N LEU A 330 14.84 -2.44 -10.29
CA LEU A 330 14.24 -2.95 -11.53
C LEU A 330 14.89 -4.27 -12.01
N CYS A 331 16.14 -4.51 -11.60
CA CYS A 331 16.83 -5.78 -11.75
C CYS A 331 17.86 -5.92 -10.62
N VAL A 332 17.53 -6.68 -9.58
CA VAL A 332 18.43 -6.89 -8.42
C VAL A 332 19.64 -7.76 -8.84
N SER A 333 19.42 -8.77 -9.68
CA SER A 333 20.46 -9.58 -10.31
C SER A 333 21.62 -8.82 -10.98
N ASP A 334 21.37 -7.61 -11.49
CA ASP A 334 22.38 -6.81 -12.19
C ASP A 334 23.17 -5.88 -11.24
N TYR A 335 22.79 -5.81 -9.96
CA TYR A 335 23.48 -5.01 -8.94
C TYR A 335 24.93 -5.48 -8.78
N THR A 336 25.89 -4.60 -9.02
CA THR A 336 27.29 -5.03 -9.21
C THR A 336 27.95 -5.59 -7.94
N SER A 337 27.46 -5.23 -6.75
CA SER A 337 27.91 -5.73 -5.44
C SER A 337 26.92 -6.71 -4.78
N LEU A 338 26.04 -7.35 -5.56
CA LEU A 338 24.98 -8.23 -5.05
C LEU A 338 25.45 -9.27 -4.04
N HIS A 339 26.42 -10.12 -4.38
CA HIS A 339 26.90 -11.18 -3.50
C HIS A 339 27.49 -10.65 -2.19
N ASP A 340 28.36 -9.64 -2.28
CA ASP A 340 29.03 -9.05 -1.12
C ASP A 340 28.01 -8.41 -0.17
N SER A 341 27.01 -7.72 -0.73
CA SER A 341 25.89 -7.15 0.02
C SER A 341 24.98 -8.21 0.64
N VAL A 342 24.57 -9.24 -0.10
CA VAL A 342 23.70 -10.32 0.40
C VAL A 342 24.39 -11.04 1.56
N ARG A 343 25.67 -11.40 1.41
CA ARG A 343 26.47 -12.02 2.47
C ARG A 343 26.53 -11.14 3.70
N ALA A 344 26.95 -9.88 3.56
CA ALA A 344 27.13 -8.98 4.70
C ALA A 344 25.80 -8.68 5.42
N LEU A 345 24.71 -8.47 4.66
CA LEU A 345 23.36 -8.27 5.22
C LEU A 345 22.88 -9.53 5.97
N ASN A 346 23.08 -10.72 5.39
CA ASN A 346 22.75 -11.98 6.07
C ASN A 346 23.58 -12.16 7.36
N GLU A 347 24.88 -11.85 7.36
CA GLU A 347 25.75 -11.97 8.53
C GLU A 347 25.33 -11.03 9.70
N GLU A 348 24.92 -9.80 9.41
CA GLU A 348 24.40 -8.84 10.41
C GLU A 348 23.01 -9.24 10.92
N HIS A 349 22.09 -9.66 10.03
CA HIS A 349 20.66 -9.79 10.34
C HIS A 349 20.18 -11.20 10.66
N THR A 350 20.90 -12.26 10.28
CA THR A 350 20.53 -13.66 10.63
C THR A 350 20.48 -13.86 12.15
N LYS A 351 21.39 -13.23 12.90
CA LYS A 351 21.40 -13.26 14.38
C LYS A 351 20.13 -12.65 15.00
N ARG A 352 19.47 -11.75 14.26
CA ARG A 352 18.22 -11.08 14.64
C ARG A 352 16.98 -11.82 14.13
N ARG A 353 17.18 -12.91 13.37
CA ARG A 353 16.14 -13.72 12.69
C ARG A 353 15.32 -12.96 11.64
N THR A 354 15.88 -11.91 11.05
CA THR A 354 15.23 -11.14 9.99
C THR A 354 15.57 -11.76 8.62
N SER A 355 14.58 -12.00 7.77
CA SER A 355 14.78 -12.57 6.43
C SER A 355 14.99 -11.53 5.34
N LEU A 356 15.93 -11.79 4.43
CA LEU A 356 16.04 -11.11 3.15
C LEU A 356 15.04 -11.73 2.14
N SER A 357 14.31 -10.90 1.41
CA SER A 357 13.48 -11.31 0.27
C SER A 357 13.76 -10.49 -1.00
N PHE A 358 13.33 -11.01 -2.15
CA PHE A 358 13.49 -10.37 -3.46
C PHE A 358 12.13 -10.23 -4.18
N PRO A 359 11.82 -9.07 -4.76
CA PRO A 359 10.49 -8.82 -5.36
C PRO A 359 10.28 -9.55 -6.71
N SER A 360 11.31 -9.71 -7.55
CA SER A 360 11.36 -10.57 -8.77
C SER A 360 12.79 -10.61 -9.32
N GLN A 361 13.16 -11.62 -10.12
CA GLN A 361 14.53 -11.76 -10.67
C GLN A 361 14.59 -12.07 -12.18
N ARG A 362 15.71 -11.71 -12.80
CA ARG A 362 16.10 -12.14 -14.16
C ARG A 362 16.63 -13.58 -14.12
N ALA A 363 16.21 -14.41 -15.07
CA ALA A 363 16.53 -15.84 -15.07
C ALA A 363 18.02 -16.14 -15.31
N ASP A 364 18.66 -15.45 -16.27
CA ASP A 364 20.07 -15.61 -16.66
C ASP A 364 21.11 -15.36 -15.54
N ARG A 365 20.68 -14.73 -14.44
CA ARG A 365 21.53 -14.38 -13.30
C ARG A 365 21.14 -15.11 -12.02
N MET A 366 20.19 -16.05 -12.08
CA MET A 366 19.81 -16.89 -10.95
C MET A 366 20.68 -18.15 -10.93
N ASN A 367 21.78 -18.15 -10.16
CA ASN A 367 22.67 -19.29 -9.99
C ASN A 367 22.44 -20.01 -8.65
N LEU A 368 23.12 -21.16 -8.45
CA LEU A 368 23.05 -21.92 -7.21
C LEU A 368 23.57 -21.14 -5.99
N ASP A 369 24.57 -20.25 -6.16
CA ASP A 369 25.15 -19.49 -5.06
C ASP A 369 24.15 -18.48 -4.47
N ILE A 370 23.50 -17.66 -5.32
CA ILE A 370 22.42 -16.74 -4.90
C ILE A 370 21.24 -17.55 -4.34
N ALA A 371 20.92 -18.68 -4.97
CA ALA A 371 19.91 -19.61 -4.48
C ALA A 371 20.23 -20.17 -3.09
N GLU A 372 21.51 -20.29 -2.72
CA GLU A 372 21.99 -20.76 -1.42
C GLU A 372 22.08 -19.67 -0.37
N GLU A 373 22.57 -18.48 -0.74
CA GLU A 373 22.57 -17.30 0.11
C GLU A 373 21.13 -16.89 0.53
N LEU A 374 20.11 -17.20 -0.29
CA LEU A 374 18.69 -17.03 0.02
C LEU A 374 18.07 -18.16 0.87
N LYS A 375 18.74 -19.30 1.11
CA LYS A 375 18.18 -20.40 1.95
C LYS A 375 18.17 -20.07 3.44
N VAL A 376 18.94 -19.06 3.87
CA VAL A 376 19.32 -18.84 5.27
C VAL A 376 18.13 -18.51 6.16
N VAL A 377 17.12 -17.78 5.67
CA VAL A 377 15.92 -17.43 6.45
C VAL A 377 14.66 -17.49 5.59
N ARG A 378 13.73 -18.39 5.95
CA ARG A 378 12.34 -18.55 5.44
C ARG A 378 12.14 -18.51 3.91
N LYS A 379 11.75 -19.64 3.32
CA LYS A 379 11.47 -19.77 1.87
C LYS A 379 10.20 -18.99 1.45
N SER A 380 10.37 -17.80 0.87
CA SER A 380 9.36 -17.18 0.00
C SER A 380 9.25 -17.92 -1.34
N GLY A 381 8.20 -17.68 -2.11
CA GLY A 381 8.19 -18.07 -3.53
C GLY A 381 9.21 -17.26 -4.33
N ILE A 382 9.75 -17.84 -5.40
CA ILE A 382 10.64 -17.16 -6.35
C ILE A 382 9.88 -16.80 -7.62
N THR A 383 10.15 -15.61 -8.17
CA THR A 383 9.57 -15.13 -9.44
C THR A 383 10.67 -14.91 -10.46
N LEU A 384 10.56 -15.54 -11.63
CA LEU A 384 11.44 -15.32 -12.79
C LEU A 384 10.63 -14.70 -13.94
N ALA A 385 11.24 -13.81 -14.72
CA ALA A 385 10.57 -13.16 -15.86
C ALA A 385 11.29 -13.45 -17.20
N PRO A 386 10.96 -14.56 -17.88
CA PRO A 386 11.45 -14.84 -19.24
C PRO A 386 10.85 -13.93 -20.33
N GLU A 387 9.68 -13.34 -20.09
CA GLU A 387 8.85 -12.51 -21.00
C GLU A 387 8.31 -13.23 -22.25
N ALA A 388 9.08 -14.08 -22.93
CA ALA A 388 8.66 -14.70 -24.18
C ALA A 388 9.13 -16.14 -24.34
N GLY A 389 8.38 -16.93 -25.13
CA GLY A 389 8.59 -18.38 -25.30
C GLY A 389 9.80 -18.76 -26.15
N THR A 390 10.03 -18.09 -27.28
CA THR A 390 11.15 -18.40 -28.19
C THR A 390 12.34 -17.46 -27.99
N GLU A 391 13.55 -17.93 -28.32
CA GLU A 391 14.74 -17.07 -28.36
C GLU A 391 14.59 -15.93 -29.38
N ARG A 392 13.92 -16.20 -30.51
CA ARG A 392 13.56 -15.18 -31.51
C ARG A 392 12.80 -14.02 -30.87
N MET A 393 11.72 -14.32 -30.13
CA MET A 393 10.92 -13.26 -29.50
C MET A 393 11.70 -12.57 -28.36
N ARG A 394 12.51 -13.31 -27.60
CA ARG A 394 13.42 -12.74 -26.60
C ARG A 394 14.45 -11.77 -27.23
N ALA A 395 14.94 -12.04 -28.43
CA ALA A 395 15.81 -11.12 -29.18
C ALA A 395 15.06 -9.91 -29.76
N VAL A 396 13.84 -10.08 -30.28
CA VAL A 396 12.97 -8.97 -30.74
C VAL A 396 12.76 -7.95 -29.61
N ILE A 397 12.45 -8.41 -28.38
CA ILE A 397 12.24 -7.53 -27.22
C ILE A 397 13.53 -7.08 -26.52
N ASN A 398 14.71 -7.51 -26.99
CA ASN A 398 16.01 -7.28 -26.37
C ASN A 398 16.10 -7.77 -24.91
N LYS A 399 15.77 -9.04 -24.66
CA LYS A 399 15.91 -9.67 -23.34
C LYS A 399 17.33 -10.24 -23.13
N GLY A 400 18.02 -10.73 -24.17
CA GLY A 400 19.35 -11.34 -24.04
C GLY A 400 19.34 -12.55 -23.11
N LEU A 401 18.48 -13.53 -23.41
CA LEU A 401 18.21 -14.69 -22.55
C LEU A 401 17.95 -15.94 -23.41
N SER A 402 18.81 -16.95 -23.30
CA SER A 402 18.66 -18.23 -24.02
C SER A 402 17.63 -19.15 -23.37
N HIS A 403 17.19 -20.17 -24.11
CA HIS A 403 16.30 -21.21 -23.63
C HIS A 403 16.94 -22.04 -22.51
N GLU A 404 18.21 -22.42 -22.68
CA GLU A 404 18.99 -23.16 -21.69
C GLU A 404 19.14 -22.39 -20.37
N GLN A 405 19.36 -21.07 -20.43
CA GLN A 405 19.44 -20.23 -19.23
C GLN A 405 18.13 -20.22 -18.43
N ILE A 406 16.97 -20.26 -19.09
CA ILE A 406 15.66 -20.31 -18.41
C ILE A 406 15.48 -21.64 -17.68
N LEU A 407 15.78 -22.76 -18.35
CA LEU A 407 15.68 -24.10 -17.76
C LEU A 407 16.65 -24.25 -16.58
N SER A 408 17.92 -23.86 -16.78
CA SER A 408 18.97 -23.90 -15.74
C SER A 408 18.61 -23.08 -14.49
N ALA A 409 17.99 -21.90 -14.66
CA ALA A 409 17.51 -21.09 -13.54
C ALA A 409 16.38 -21.78 -12.76
N ILE A 410 15.42 -22.40 -13.45
CA ILE A 410 14.32 -23.15 -12.84
C ILE A 410 14.84 -24.40 -12.12
N GLU A 411 15.77 -25.14 -12.73
CA GLU A 411 16.42 -26.30 -12.14
C GLU A 411 17.22 -25.92 -10.90
N SER A 412 18.00 -24.84 -10.94
CA SER A 412 18.80 -24.34 -9.81
C SER A 412 17.91 -23.94 -8.62
N ALA A 413 16.75 -23.33 -8.89
CA ALA A 413 15.74 -23.04 -7.88
C ALA A 413 15.12 -24.34 -7.31
N TYR A 414 14.77 -25.31 -8.16
CA TYR A 414 14.18 -26.57 -7.71
C TYR A 414 15.17 -27.42 -6.89
N GLN A 415 16.44 -27.51 -7.31
CA GLN A 415 17.53 -28.17 -6.56
C GLN A 415 17.80 -27.49 -5.21
N SER A 416 17.59 -26.17 -5.15
CA SER A 416 17.62 -25.38 -3.92
C SER A 416 16.35 -25.52 -3.04
N GLY A 417 15.37 -26.26 -3.55
CA GLY A 417 14.17 -26.67 -2.82
C GLY A 417 13.07 -25.61 -2.80
N TRP A 418 13.02 -24.72 -3.79
CA TRP A 418 11.75 -24.10 -4.18
C TRP A 418 10.89 -25.17 -4.88
N SER A 419 9.62 -25.25 -4.51
CA SER A 419 8.64 -26.16 -5.15
C SER A 419 7.46 -25.42 -5.77
N SER A 420 7.45 -24.09 -5.66
CA SER A 420 6.50 -23.19 -6.30
C SER A 420 7.31 -22.04 -6.92
N ILE A 421 7.18 -21.86 -8.23
CA ILE A 421 7.88 -20.82 -9.00
C ILE A 421 6.83 -19.99 -9.74
N LYS A 422 6.93 -18.66 -9.64
CA LYS A 422 6.13 -17.74 -10.44
C LYS A 422 6.90 -17.38 -11.71
N LEU A 423 6.21 -17.35 -12.85
CA LEU A 423 6.79 -17.02 -14.14
C LEU A 423 6.00 -15.90 -14.81
N TYR A 424 6.69 -14.87 -15.27
CA TYR A 424 6.09 -13.77 -16.03
C TYR A 424 6.46 -13.87 -17.51
N PHE A 425 5.42 -13.92 -18.34
CA PHE A 425 5.50 -13.86 -19.79
C PHE A 425 4.56 -12.77 -20.31
N MET A 426 4.71 -12.44 -21.58
CA MET A 426 3.87 -11.51 -22.31
C MET A 426 3.15 -12.22 -23.47
N CYS A 427 2.04 -11.64 -23.91
CA CYS A 427 1.32 -12.04 -25.11
C CYS A 427 0.99 -10.79 -25.93
N GLY A 428 1.01 -10.92 -27.25
CA GLY A 428 0.74 -9.84 -28.18
C GLY A 428 1.95 -8.96 -28.50
N LEU A 429 3.17 -9.45 -28.31
CA LEU A 429 4.38 -8.68 -28.62
C LEU A 429 4.50 -8.36 -30.14
N PRO A 430 5.20 -7.27 -30.53
CA PRO A 430 5.44 -6.97 -31.94
C PRO A 430 6.12 -8.13 -32.67
N THR A 431 5.62 -8.47 -33.86
CA THR A 431 6.01 -9.64 -34.68
C THR A 431 5.69 -11.03 -34.10
N GLU A 432 4.92 -11.14 -33.01
CA GLU A 432 4.60 -12.42 -32.34
C GLU A 432 3.68 -13.32 -33.15
N ARG A 433 4.12 -14.58 -33.31
CA ARG A 433 3.44 -15.66 -33.99
C ARG A 433 2.95 -16.69 -32.97
N ASP A 434 2.06 -17.58 -33.40
CA ASP A 434 1.50 -18.60 -32.52
C ASP A 434 2.55 -19.62 -32.06
N GLU A 435 3.63 -19.84 -32.83
CA GLU A 435 4.77 -20.66 -32.41
C GLU A 435 5.53 -20.03 -31.22
N ASP A 436 5.53 -18.69 -31.09
CA ASP A 436 6.18 -18.02 -29.96
C ASP A 436 5.36 -18.20 -28.66
N LEU A 437 4.04 -18.32 -28.78
CA LEU A 437 3.13 -18.65 -27.68
C LEU A 437 3.23 -20.13 -27.29
N GLU A 438 3.34 -21.03 -28.28
CA GLU A 438 3.61 -22.45 -28.03
C GLU A 438 4.97 -22.64 -27.33
N GLY A 439 6.00 -21.84 -27.68
CA GLY A 439 7.29 -21.83 -27.00
C GLY A 439 7.21 -21.57 -25.49
N ILE A 440 6.21 -20.80 -25.01
CA ILE A 440 5.96 -20.61 -23.57
C ILE A 440 5.58 -21.94 -22.92
N ILE A 441 4.71 -22.71 -23.58
CA ILE A 441 4.24 -24.00 -23.08
C ILE A 441 5.34 -25.07 -23.16
N GLN A 442 6.20 -25.02 -24.18
CA GLN A 442 7.37 -25.89 -24.32
C GLN A 442 8.38 -25.69 -23.19
N ILE A 443 8.71 -24.45 -22.81
CA ILE A 443 9.55 -24.16 -21.62
C ILE A 443 8.96 -24.81 -20.37
N LEU A 444 7.65 -24.73 -20.18
CA LEU A 444 6.96 -25.25 -19.00
C LEU A 444 6.95 -26.79 -18.95
N ASP A 445 6.76 -27.45 -20.10
CA ASP A 445 6.87 -28.90 -20.21
C ASP A 445 8.30 -29.40 -19.96
N GLU A 446 9.29 -28.78 -20.58
CA GLU A 446 10.71 -29.11 -20.39
C GLU A 446 11.15 -28.92 -18.94
N ALA A 447 10.86 -27.77 -18.35
CA ALA A 447 11.13 -27.49 -16.94
C ALA A 447 10.42 -28.48 -16.00
N THR A 448 9.17 -28.85 -16.31
CA THR A 448 8.43 -29.89 -15.56
C THR A 448 9.13 -31.24 -15.65
N ARG A 449 9.53 -31.68 -16.86
CA ARG A 449 10.26 -32.94 -17.07
C ARG A 449 11.60 -32.96 -16.36
N HIS A 450 12.38 -31.88 -16.44
CA HIS A 450 13.70 -31.77 -15.82
C HIS A 450 13.60 -31.80 -14.29
N CYS A 451 12.68 -31.02 -13.69
CA CYS A 451 12.43 -31.07 -12.26
C CYS A 451 11.90 -32.44 -11.81
N HIS A 452 11.07 -33.13 -12.61
CA HIS A 452 10.65 -34.50 -12.34
C HIS A 452 11.81 -35.51 -12.39
N ALA A 453 12.77 -35.35 -13.30
CA ALA A 453 13.98 -36.16 -13.34
C ALA A 453 14.84 -35.94 -12.09
N ILE A 454 15.11 -34.67 -11.73
CA ILE A 454 15.81 -34.28 -10.48
C ILE A 454 15.10 -34.86 -9.26
N ARG A 455 13.76 -34.81 -9.21
CA ARG A 455 12.98 -35.40 -8.12
C ARG A 455 13.15 -36.91 -7.98
N ASN A 456 13.37 -37.61 -9.08
CA ASN A 456 13.55 -39.06 -9.09
C ASN A 456 14.97 -39.50 -8.69
N THR A 457 15.97 -38.62 -8.69
CA THR A 457 17.32 -38.97 -8.19
C THR A 457 17.37 -39.07 -6.67
N ASP A 458 16.69 -38.18 -5.95
CA ASP A 458 16.54 -38.22 -4.49
C ASP A 458 15.15 -37.73 -4.03
N ARG A 459 14.23 -38.68 -3.84
CA ARG A 459 12.88 -38.41 -3.31
C ARG A 459 12.85 -38.02 -1.83
N THR A 460 13.93 -38.22 -1.08
CA THR A 460 14.01 -37.83 0.34
C THR A 460 14.31 -36.34 0.50
N LYS A 461 15.19 -35.82 -0.37
CA LYS A 461 15.51 -34.39 -0.53
C LYS A 461 14.40 -33.63 -1.27
N TYR A 462 13.95 -34.14 -2.41
CA TYR A 462 12.95 -33.47 -3.28
C TYR A 462 11.53 -34.02 -3.06
N ARG A 463 10.93 -33.72 -1.90
CA ARG A 463 9.63 -34.31 -1.50
C ARG A 463 8.46 -33.83 -2.36
N ARG A 464 8.36 -32.53 -2.61
CA ARG A 464 7.28 -31.89 -3.39
C ARG A 464 7.59 -31.93 -4.90
N ALA A 465 6.56 -32.03 -5.72
CA ALA A 465 6.67 -31.75 -7.15
C ALA A 465 6.93 -30.25 -7.39
N ILE A 466 7.30 -29.88 -8.62
CA ILE A 466 7.36 -28.46 -9.02
C ILE A 466 5.96 -28.00 -9.44
N GLU A 467 5.53 -26.86 -8.92
CA GLU A 467 4.32 -26.15 -9.30
C GLU A 467 4.69 -24.78 -9.88
N PHE A 468 4.00 -24.37 -10.95
CA PHE A 468 4.21 -23.09 -11.60
C PHE A 468 2.96 -22.22 -11.51
N THR A 469 3.15 -20.91 -11.31
CA THR A 469 2.10 -19.90 -11.53
C THR A 469 2.59 -18.95 -12.62
N CYS A 470 2.01 -19.08 -13.81
CA CYS A 470 2.37 -18.28 -14.97
C CYS A 470 1.37 -17.12 -15.08
N THR A 471 1.87 -15.89 -15.04
CA THR A 471 1.07 -14.70 -15.38
C THR A 471 1.50 -14.24 -16.76
N ILE A 472 0.52 -14.11 -17.66
CA ILE A 472 0.71 -13.60 -19.02
C ILE A 472 0.08 -12.21 -19.09
N SER A 473 0.92 -11.19 -19.19
CA SER A 473 0.49 -9.81 -19.42
C SER A 473 0.32 -9.54 -20.91
N ASN A 474 -0.68 -8.77 -21.31
CA ASN A 474 -0.79 -8.34 -22.70
C ASN A 474 0.22 -7.22 -22.98
N PHE A 475 0.74 -7.13 -24.20
CA PHE A 475 1.64 -6.06 -24.61
C PHE A 475 0.89 -4.73 -24.73
N VAL A 476 1.18 -3.80 -23.83
CA VAL A 476 0.72 -2.41 -23.89
C VAL A 476 1.87 -1.51 -24.35
N PRO A 477 1.73 -0.75 -25.47
CA PRO A 477 2.78 0.16 -25.93
C PRO A 477 2.89 1.38 -25.00
N LYS A 478 4.08 1.62 -24.46
CA LYS A 478 4.37 2.69 -23.48
C LYS A 478 5.19 3.85 -24.07
N PRO A 479 4.94 5.10 -23.66
CA PRO A 479 5.77 6.27 -23.96
C PRO A 479 7.27 6.05 -23.70
N PHE A 480 8.11 6.62 -24.57
CA PHE A 480 9.57 6.56 -24.52
C PHE A 480 10.17 5.15 -24.61
N THR A 481 9.45 4.20 -25.20
CA THR A 481 9.98 2.88 -25.59
C THR A 481 10.15 2.78 -27.10
N PRO A 482 11.06 1.95 -27.63
CA PRO A 482 11.12 1.67 -29.06
C PRO A 482 9.80 1.12 -29.63
N PHE A 483 8.98 0.49 -28.80
CA PHE A 483 7.67 -0.04 -29.19
C PHE A 483 6.51 0.96 -29.05
N GLN A 484 6.76 2.24 -28.69
CA GLN A 484 5.70 3.25 -28.55
C GLN A 484 4.88 3.47 -29.84
N TRP A 485 5.48 3.20 -31.00
CA TRP A 485 4.84 3.35 -32.31
C TRP A 485 4.04 2.12 -32.76
N PHE A 486 4.24 0.94 -32.15
CA PHE A 486 3.39 -0.21 -32.45
C PHE A 486 2.03 -0.05 -31.78
N GLY A 487 0.95 -0.39 -32.49
CA GLY A 487 -0.32 -0.74 -31.87
C GLY A 487 -0.23 -2.08 -31.13
N GLN A 488 -1.10 -2.29 -30.14
CA GLN A 488 -1.35 -3.62 -29.60
C GLN A 488 -2.40 -4.36 -30.42
N PHE A 489 -2.54 -5.67 -30.24
CA PHE A 489 -3.63 -6.42 -30.87
C PHE A 489 -5.00 -6.01 -30.33
N THR A 490 -6.05 -6.19 -31.14
CA THR A 490 -7.44 -5.92 -30.72
C THR A 490 -7.86 -6.89 -29.61
N PRO A 491 -8.95 -6.61 -28.87
CA PRO A 491 -9.45 -7.53 -27.85
C PRO A 491 -9.79 -8.92 -28.41
N GLU A 492 -10.29 -9.01 -29.65
CA GLU A 492 -10.61 -10.26 -30.33
C GLU A 492 -9.35 -11.10 -30.61
N GLU A 493 -8.31 -10.49 -31.17
CA GLU A 493 -7.05 -11.18 -31.49
C GLU A 493 -6.29 -11.56 -30.22
N THR A 494 -6.33 -10.71 -29.19
CA THR A 494 -5.80 -11.03 -27.86
C THR A 494 -6.53 -12.23 -27.24
N LYS A 495 -7.87 -12.26 -27.31
CA LYS A 495 -8.69 -13.41 -26.86
C LYS A 495 -8.41 -14.68 -27.70
N ARG A 496 -8.11 -14.56 -29.00
CA ARG A 496 -7.67 -15.67 -29.87
C ARG A 496 -6.33 -16.25 -29.40
N LYS A 497 -5.32 -15.39 -29.19
CA LYS A 497 -3.99 -15.78 -28.69
C LYS A 497 -4.03 -16.41 -27.30
N HIS A 498 -4.87 -15.88 -26.40
CA HIS A 498 -5.20 -16.54 -25.12
C HIS A 498 -5.84 -17.92 -25.31
N GLY A 499 -6.65 -18.09 -26.36
CA GLY A 499 -7.18 -19.38 -26.80
C GLY A 499 -6.07 -20.38 -27.11
N VAL A 500 -5.08 -19.99 -27.94
CA VAL A 500 -3.91 -20.81 -28.29
C VAL A 500 -3.15 -21.27 -27.02
N LEU A 501 -2.89 -20.37 -26.07
CA LEU A 501 -2.23 -20.71 -24.81
C LEU A 501 -3.03 -21.75 -24.00
N ARG A 502 -4.35 -21.59 -23.90
CA ARG A 502 -5.24 -22.54 -23.20
C ARG A 502 -5.34 -23.89 -23.91
N GLU A 503 -5.31 -23.89 -25.25
CA GLU A 503 -5.32 -25.11 -26.07
C GLU A 503 -4.01 -25.89 -25.89
N LYS A 504 -2.87 -25.23 -26.07
CA LYS A 504 -1.54 -25.84 -25.91
C LYS A 504 -1.31 -26.37 -24.49
N MET A 505 -1.76 -25.65 -23.46
CA MET A 505 -1.77 -26.16 -22.08
C MET A 505 -2.52 -27.49 -21.90
N ARG A 506 -3.63 -27.70 -22.65
CA ARG A 506 -4.40 -28.95 -22.64
C ARG A 506 -3.70 -30.05 -23.45
N GLU A 507 -3.14 -29.70 -24.61
CA GLU A 507 -2.38 -30.60 -25.49
C GLU A 507 -1.20 -31.24 -24.74
N TYR A 508 -0.37 -30.41 -24.09
CA TYR A 508 0.79 -30.82 -23.29
C TYR A 508 0.43 -31.39 -21.91
N ARG A 509 -0.86 -31.31 -21.49
CA ARG A 509 -1.40 -31.89 -20.24
C ARG A 509 -0.71 -31.38 -18.96
N LEU A 510 -0.28 -30.12 -18.93
CA LEU A 510 0.45 -29.51 -17.82
C LEU A 510 -0.43 -29.21 -16.60
N LYS A 511 -0.64 -30.23 -15.75
CA LYS A 511 -1.50 -30.14 -14.55
C LYS A 511 -0.88 -29.39 -13.37
N ASN A 512 0.43 -29.14 -13.41
CA ASN A 512 1.20 -28.45 -12.36
C ASN A 512 1.38 -26.94 -12.62
N VAL A 513 0.71 -26.40 -13.64
CA VAL A 513 0.79 -24.99 -14.03
C VAL A 513 -0.58 -24.32 -13.81
N THR A 514 -0.60 -23.24 -13.03
CA THR A 514 -1.72 -22.29 -12.99
C THR A 514 -1.43 -21.18 -14.00
N LEU A 515 -2.38 -20.87 -14.89
CA LEU A 515 -2.24 -19.86 -15.93
C LEU A 515 -3.19 -18.68 -15.66
N ASN A 516 -2.63 -17.52 -15.35
CA ASN A 516 -3.33 -16.26 -15.18
C ASN A 516 -3.12 -15.41 -16.44
N LEU A 517 -4.20 -14.85 -16.99
CA LEU A 517 -4.18 -14.06 -18.23
C LEU A 517 -4.79 -12.70 -17.92
N THR A 518 -4.09 -11.60 -18.25
CA THR A 518 -4.62 -10.23 -18.09
C THR A 518 -5.80 -10.00 -19.03
N ASP A 519 -6.86 -9.34 -18.58
CA ASP A 519 -8.02 -9.05 -19.42
C ASP A 519 -7.67 -8.13 -20.61
N ALA A 520 -8.28 -8.40 -21.75
CA ALA A 520 -7.98 -7.72 -23.00
C ALA A 520 -8.60 -6.31 -23.11
N GLU A 521 -9.75 -6.07 -22.46
CA GLU A 521 -10.41 -4.76 -22.42
C GLU A 521 -9.68 -3.80 -21.45
N ILE A 522 -9.16 -4.34 -20.33
CA ILE A 522 -8.28 -3.59 -19.41
C ILE A 522 -7.02 -3.12 -20.15
N SER A 523 -6.36 -4.03 -20.88
CA SER A 523 -5.19 -3.68 -21.71
C SER A 523 -5.54 -2.72 -22.84
N LEU A 524 -6.77 -2.81 -23.41
CA LEU A 524 -7.27 -1.83 -24.39
C LEU A 524 -7.23 -0.41 -23.82
N LEU A 525 -7.90 -0.19 -22.68
CA LEU A 525 -7.95 1.12 -22.05
C LEU A 525 -6.55 1.61 -21.63
N GLU A 526 -5.71 0.73 -21.09
CA GLU A 526 -4.36 1.09 -20.64
C GLU A 526 -3.53 1.66 -21.80
N ALA A 527 -3.59 1.08 -22.99
CA ALA A 527 -2.88 1.60 -24.16
C ALA A 527 -3.44 2.93 -24.67
N VAL A 528 -4.77 3.14 -24.60
CA VAL A 528 -5.39 4.42 -24.95
C VAL A 528 -4.92 5.52 -24.01
N ILE A 529 -4.95 5.29 -22.69
CA ILE A 529 -4.50 6.29 -21.71
C ILE A 529 -2.99 6.51 -21.78
N SER A 530 -2.21 5.43 -21.83
CA SER A 530 -0.74 5.52 -21.88
C SER A 530 -0.23 6.30 -23.09
N ARG A 531 -0.86 6.13 -24.28
CA ARG A 531 -0.49 6.84 -25.51
C ARG A 531 -1.36 8.07 -25.83
N GLY A 532 -2.23 8.49 -24.93
CA GLY A 532 -3.19 9.59 -25.15
C GLY A 532 -2.58 10.98 -25.06
N GLY A 533 -3.23 11.95 -25.71
CA GLY A 533 -3.06 13.39 -25.50
C GLY A 533 -4.16 13.99 -24.63
N ARG A 534 -4.40 15.31 -24.77
CA ARG A 534 -5.40 16.06 -23.98
C ARG A 534 -6.84 15.61 -24.25
N GLU A 535 -7.10 15.07 -25.44
CA GLU A 535 -8.40 14.49 -25.83
C GLU A 535 -8.77 13.28 -24.96
N VAL A 536 -7.79 12.50 -24.50
CA VAL A 536 -8.03 11.40 -23.56
C VAL A 536 -8.35 11.92 -22.15
N GLY A 537 -7.86 13.11 -21.77
CA GLY A 537 -8.27 13.77 -20.52
C GLY A 537 -9.78 14.03 -20.47
N GLU A 538 -10.36 14.52 -21.58
CA GLU A 538 -11.81 14.71 -21.69
C GLU A 538 -12.58 13.37 -21.61
N MET A 539 -12.02 12.30 -22.19
CA MET A 539 -12.58 10.95 -22.09
C MET A 539 -12.59 10.43 -20.65
N ILE A 540 -11.48 10.61 -19.91
CA ILE A 540 -11.36 10.23 -18.48
C ILE A 540 -12.38 11.02 -17.64
N PHE A 541 -12.54 12.32 -17.88
CA PHE A 541 -13.51 13.16 -17.16
C PHE A 541 -14.95 12.68 -17.35
N LYS A 542 -15.34 12.37 -18.59
CA LYS A 542 -16.69 11.87 -18.91
C LYS A 542 -16.95 10.45 -18.38
N ALA A 543 -15.95 9.57 -18.40
CA ALA A 543 -16.04 8.24 -17.80
C ALA A 543 -16.23 8.34 -16.28
N TYR A 544 -15.45 9.20 -15.61
CA TYR A 544 -15.63 9.52 -14.19
C TYR A 544 -17.04 10.09 -13.89
N GLN A 545 -17.55 11.02 -14.71
CA GLN A 545 -18.91 11.54 -14.57
C GLN A 545 -20.02 10.49 -14.71
N LYS A 546 -19.74 9.36 -15.39
CA LYS A 546 -20.63 8.19 -15.49
C LYS A 546 -20.41 7.15 -14.39
N GLY A 547 -19.48 7.39 -13.46
CA GLY A 547 -19.21 6.56 -12.29
C GLY A 547 -17.97 5.65 -12.38
N CYS A 548 -17.16 5.74 -13.44
CA CYS A 548 -15.91 4.96 -13.48
C CYS A 548 -14.93 5.43 -12.39
N THR A 549 -14.54 4.49 -11.54
CA THR A 549 -13.47 4.59 -10.54
C THR A 549 -12.85 3.20 -10.37
N PHE A 550 -11.62 3.13 -9.88
CA PHE A 550 -10.86 1.90 -9.67
C PHE A 550 -10.77 1.02 -10.93
N ASP A 551 -10.60 1.62 -12.12
CA ASP A 551 -10.53 0.91 -13.41
C ASP A 551 -9.38 -0.12 -13.52
N ALA A 552 -8.42 -0.11 -12.59
CA ALA A 552 -7.38 -1.13 -12.44
C ALA A 552 -7.86 -2.45 -11.77
N TRP A 553 -9.07 -2.48 -11.21
CA TRP A 553 -9.62 -3.60 -10.44
C TRP A 553 -10.68 -4.35 -11.26
N ASP A 554 -10.47 -5.66 -11.47
CA ASP A 554 -11.32 -6.51 -12.33
C ASP A 554 -12.82 -6.47 -11.96
N ASP A 555 -13.16 -6.30 -10.68
CA ASP A 555 -14.55 -6.23 -10.18
C ASP A 555 -15.20 -4.83 -10.31
N LYS A 556 -14.39 -3.81 -10.62
CA LYS A 556 -14.83 -2.40 -10.75
C LYS A 556 -14.79 -1.87 -12.17
N PHE A 557 -13.95 -2.44 -13.03
CA PHE A 557 -13.75 -1.98 -14.40
C PHE A 557 -15.03 -2.05 -15.26
N GLN A 558 -15.41 -0.93 -15.89
CA GLN A 558 -16.63 -0.81 -16.70
C GLN A 558 -16.33 -0.50 -18.18
N PRO A 559 -15.90 -1.49 -18.98
CA PRO A 559 -15.49 -1.26 -20.38
C PRO A 559 -16.63 -0.70 -21.26
N HIS A 560 -17.89 -1.00 -20.93
CA HIS A 560 -19.05 -0.51 -21.68
C HIS A 560 -19.20 1.02 -21.58
N ILE A 561 -18.89 1.62 -20.41
CA ILE A 561 -18.91 3.07 -20.20
C ILE A 561 -17.83 3.74 -21.04
N TRP A 562 -16.61 3.20 -21.03
CA TRP A 562 -15.49 3.74 -21.81
C TRP A 562 -15.76 3.74 -23.32
N ASN A 563 -16.39 2.68 -23.85
CA ASN A 563 -16.81 2.64 -25.24
C ASN A 563 -17.90 3.69 -25.54
N GLU A 564 -18.96 3.79 -24.73
CA GLU A 564 -20.03 4.80 -24.90
C GLU A 564 -19.46 6.23 -24.88
N VAL A 565 -18.53 6.51 -23.97
CA VAL A 565 -17.87 7.82 -23.87
C VAL A 565 -17.03 8.11 -25.11
N ALA A 566 -16.22 7.16 -25.59
CA ALA A 566 -15.43 7.31 -26.79
C ALA A 566 -16.32 7.58 -28.01
N GLU A 567 -17.38 6.78 -28.22
CA GLU A 567 -18.37 6.97 -29.28
C GLU A 567 -19.03 8.37 -29.21
N SER A 568 -19.39 8.84 -28.01
CA SER A 568 -19.96 10.18 -27.79
C SER A 568 -19.01 11.33 -28.16
N MET A 569 -17.71 11.05 -28.28
CA MET A 569 -16.66 11.98 -28.67
C MET A 569 -16.23 11.82 -30.12
N GLY A 570 -16.81 10.87 -30.86
CA GLY A 570 -16.33 10.50 -32.21
C GLY A 570 -14.98 9.80 -32.21
N LEU A 571 -14.60 9.18 -31.08
CA LEU A 571 -13.37 8.41 -30.90
C LEU A 571 -13.65 6.90 -30.92
N ASN A 572 -12.63 6.12 -31.25
CA ASN A 572 -12.71 4.66 -31.21
C ASN A 572 -11.50 4.09 -30.43
N LEU A 573 -11.76 3.34 -29.35
CA LEU A 573 -10.70 2.82 -28.48
C LEU A 573 -9.76 1.85 -29.21
N ILE A 574 -10.27 1.03 -30.12
CA ILE A 574 -9.49 0.09 -30.93
C ILE A 574 -8.58 0.87 -31.89
N GLU A 575 -9.06 1.88 -32.58
CA GLU A 575 -8.21 2.72 -33.44
C GLU A 575 -7.11 3.44 -32.65
N MET A 576 -7.42 3.95 -31.46
CA MET A 576 -6.45 4.66 -30.59
C MET A 576 -5.37 3.73 -30.02
N ALA A 577 -5.69 2.48 -29.70
CA ALA A 577 -4.79 1.51 -29.08
C ALA A 577 -4.07 0.58 -30.08
N CYS A 578 -4.76 0.17 -31.15
CA CYS A 578 -4.34 -0.92 -32.03
C CYS A 578 -3.75 -0.46 -33.36
N ASN A 579 -3.92 0.82 -33.73
CA ASN A 579 -3.20 1.37 -34.89
C ASN A 579 -1.73 1.64 -34.55
N ASP A 580 -0.87 1.28 -35.50
CA ASP A 580 0.52 1.72 -35.57
C ASP A 580 0.58 3.24 -35.82
N ARG A 581 1.60 3.88 -35.27
CA ARG A 581 1.97 5.27 -35.53
C ARG A 581 3.20 5.31 -36.43
N GLU A 582 3.35 6.38 -37.22
CA GLU A 582 4.55 6.57 -38.04
C GLU A 582 5.81 6.58 -37.15
N VAL A 583 6.80 5.77 -37.48
CA VAL A 583 8.02 5.62 -36.67
C VAL A 583 8.83 6.90 -36.68
N GLY A 584 9.25 7.36 -35.50
CA GLY A 584 9.93 8.64 -35.33
C GLY A 584 9.02 9.88 -35.30
N SER A 585 7.71 9.73 -35.60
CA SER A 585 6.75 10.84 -35.52
C SER A 585 6.63 11.42 -34.11
N ALA A 586 6.28 12.70 -34.02
CA ALA A 586 6.07 13.41 -32.77
C ALA A 586 4.91 12.81 -31.97
N GLN A 587 5.03 12.80 -30.64
CA GLN A 587 4.07 12.23 -29.70
C GLN A 587 3.57 13.29 -28.70
N PRO A 588 2.39 13.10 -28.06
CA PRO A 588 1.88 14.02 -27.03
C PRO A 588 2.88 14.29 -25.89
N TRP A 589 3.61 13.25 -25.47
CA TRP A 589 4.61 13.32 -24.40
C TRP A 589 5.96 13.92 -24.82
N ASP A 590 6.17 14.34 -26.08
CA ASP A 590 7.46 14.90 -26.50
C ASP A 590 7.77 16.28 -25.86
N VAL A 591 6.80 16.87 -25.16
CA VAL A 591 7.04 17.99 -24.22
C VAL A 591 7.93 17.59 -23.04
N VAL A 592 8.09 16.30 -22.75
CA VAL A 592 9.06 15.77 -21.80
C VAL A 592 10.35 15.35 -22.52
N HIS A 593 11.50 15.58 -21.88
CA HIS A 593 12.78 15.03 -22.30
C HIS A 593 13.40 14.15 -21.22
N ILE A 594 13.41 12.83 -21.47
CA ILE A 594 13.98 11.83 -20.56
C ILE A 594 15.51 11.65 -20.69
N GLY A 595 16.20 12.54 -21.41
CA GLY A 595 17.62 12.44 -21.76
C GLY A 595 17.93 11.57 -22.99
N LEU A 596 16.95 10.83 -23.51
CA LEU A 596 17.12 9.95 -24.67
C LEU A 596 16.81 10.69 -25.97
N HIS A 597 17.62 10.48 -27.02
CA HIS A 597 17.32 11.01 -28.35
C HIS A 597 16.31 10.11 -29.10
N ASN A 598 15.41 10.72 -29.88
CA ASN A 598 14.39 9.99 -30.65
C ASN A 598 15.02 9.02 -31.68
N TRP A 599 16.11 9.41 -32.35
CA TRP A 599 16.80 8.54 -33.32
C TRP A 599 17.27 7.21 -32.71
N TRP A 600 17.57 7.18 -31.41
CA TRP A 600 17.97 5.94 -30.72
C TRP A 600 16.79 4.98 -30.57
N LEU A 601 15.59 5.51 -30.26
CA LEU A 601 14.36 4.71 -30.19
C LEU A 601 14.01 4.11 -31.57
N VAL A 602 14.13 4.91 -32.65
CA VAL A 602 13.97 4.44 -34.03
C VAL A 602 14.95 3.32 -34.36
N LYS A 603 16.24 3.50 -34.03
CA LYS A 603 17.28 2.48 -34.26
C LYS A 603 17.04 1.17 -33.50
N GLU A 604 16.51 1.24 -32.27
CA GLU A 604 16.13 0.04 -31.53
C GLU A 604 14.87 -0.63 -32.08
N TRP A 605 13.94 0.13 -32.65
CA TRP A 605 12.79 -0.40 -33.39
C TRP A 605 13.22 -1.15 -34.66
N GLU A 606 14.15 -0.58 -35.44
CA GLU A 606 14.74 -1.22 -36.64
C GLU A 606 15.42 -2.54 -36.27
N LYS A 607 16.23 -2.55 -35.19
CA LYS A 607 16.86 -3.77 -34.68
C LYS A 607 15.85 -4.82 -34.21
N ALA A 608 14.71 -4.41 -33.63
CA ALA A 608 13.68 -5.35 -33.21
C ALA A 608 13.10 -6.11 -34.42
N LEU A 609 12.77 -5.41 -35.50
CA LEU A 609 12.34 -6.04 -36.75
C LEU A 609 13.43 -6.94 -37.38
N ALA A 610 14.69 -6.53 -37.28
CA ALA A 610 15.83 -7.32 -37.72
C ALA A 610 16.19 -8.49 -36.76
N THR A 611 15.48 -8.66 -35.64
CA THR A 611 15.79 -9.65 -34.58
C THR A 611 17.23 -9.51 -34.05
N GLN A 612 17.73 -8.28 -33.95
CA GLN A 612 19.07 -7.95 -33.45
C GLN A 612 19.00 -7.49 -31.99
N GLU A 613 19.93 -7.97 -31.17
CA GLU A 613 20.04 -7.56 -29.76
C GLU A 613 20.98 -6.36 -29.58
N THR A 614 20.88 -5.71 -28.42
CA THR A 614 21.70 -4.57 -27.99
C THR A 614 22.16 -4.78 -26.56
N ALA A 615 23.45 -5.08 -26.42
CA ALA A 615 24.06 -5.33 -25.13
C ALA A 615 24.16 -4.04 -24.27
N PRO A 616 24.08 -4.13 -22.93
CA PRO A 616 24.14 -2.97 -22.04
C PRO A 616 25.48 -2.22 -22.09
N CYS A 617 25.44 -0.89 -21.97
CA CYS A 617 26.62 -0.02 -22.01
C CYS A 617 27.43 0.04 -20.70
N THR A 618 26.94 -0.56 -19.60
CA THR A 618 27.76 -0.79 -18.39
C THR A 618 28.73 -1.96 -18.58
N GLU A 619 28.31 -3.01 -19.31
CA GLU A 619 29.13 -4.19 -19.61
C GLU A 619 29.93 -4.06 -20.94
N ASN A 620 29.64 -3.03 -21.75
CA ASN A 620 30.20 -2.82 -23.11
C ASN A 620 30.57 -1.34 -23.40
N LEU A 621 30.86 -1.03 -24.67
CA LEU A 621 31.08 0.32 -25.17
C LEU A 621 29.79 1.18 -25.13
N CYS A 622 29.95 2.50 -25.12
CA CYS A 622 28.83 3.43 -25.13
C CYS A 622 28.14 3.49 -26.49
N HIS A 623 26.81 3.45 -26.50
CA HIS A 623 26.00 3.53 -27.72
C HIS A 623 25.58 4.95 -28.14
N ALA A 624 26.00 5.98 -27.38
CA ALA A 624 25.68 7.39 -27.60
C ALA A 624 24.17 7.71 -27.64
N CYS A 625 23.35 7.05 -26.83
CA CYS A 625 21.88 7.22 -26.83
C CYS A 625 21.36 8.59 -26.34
N GLY A 626 22.25 9.45 -25.82
CA GLY A 626 21.95 10.79 -25.30
C GLY A 626 21.93 10.88 -23.77
N VAL A 627 21.51 9.83 -23.06
CA VAL A 627 21.13 9.95 -21.63
C VAL A 627 22.20 10.60 -20.76
N CYS A 628 23.46 10.17 -20.87
CA CYS A 628 24.51 10.70 -20.00
C CYS A 628 24.90 12.14 -20.32
N THR A 629 24.85 12.54 -21.60
CA THR A 629 25.21 13.89 -22.06
C THR A 629 24.05 14.88 -21.84
N GLU A 630 22.84 14.48 -22.20
CA GLU A 630 21.64 15.32 -22.05
C GLU A 630 21.26 15.52 -20.59
N LEU A 631 21.47 14.52 -19.72
CA LEU A 631 21.18 14.64 -18.30
C LEU A 631 22.30 15.29 -17.48
N ASP A 632 23.53 15.36 -18.00
CA ASP A 632 24.76 15.69 -17.24
C ASP A 632 24.96 14.74 -16.05
N ALA A 633 24.84 13.44 -16.33
CA ALA A 633 24.89 12.38 -15.32
C ALA A 633 25.55 11.12 -15.92
N THR A 634 26.18 10.29 -15.10
CA THR A 634 26.82 9.04 -15.55
C THR A 634 26.33 7.84 -14.74
N HIS A 635 26.66 6.63 -15.20
CA HIS A 635 26.35 5.41 -14.45
C HIS A 635 27.22 5.36 -13.18
N LEU A 636 26.56 5.31 -12.02
CA LEU A 636 27.18 5.15 -10.71
C LEU A 636 27.00 3.68 -10.28
N LEU A 637 28.04 2.88 -10.47
CA LEU A 637 28.05 1.46 -10.10
C LEU A 637 28.78 1.27 -8.77
N ALA A 638 28.37 0.27 -7.99
CA ALA A 638 28.99 -0.03 -6.70
C ALA A 638 30.39 -0.64 -6.85
N ALA A 639 30.56 -1.57 -7.81
CA ALA A 639 31.84 -2.13 -8.18
C ALA A 639 32.52 -1.34 -9.34
N PRO A 640 33.86 -1.30 -9.42
CA PRO A 640 34.58 -0.66 -10.52
C PRO A 640 34.20 -1.22 -11.89
N LYS A 641 34.00 -0.35 -12.89
CA LYS A 641 33.60 -0.77 -14.26
C LYS A 641 34.54 -1.82 -14.87
N VAL A 642 35.84 -1.79 -14.55
CA VAL A 642 36.83 -2.79 -15.01
C VAL A 642 36.52 -4.20 -14.46
N GLU A 643 36.01 -4.33 -13.24
CA GLU A 643 35.62 -5.61 -12.66
C GLU A 643 34.27 -6.10 -13.20
N VAL A 644 33.34 -5.17 -13.44
CA VAL A 644 32.08 -5.48 -14.14
C VAL A 644 32.34 -6.00 -15.55
N MET A 645 33.27 -5.37 -16.30
CA MET A 645 33.66 -5.83 -17.64
C MET A 645 34.37 -7.19 -17.62
N LYS A 646 35.14 -7.54 -16.57
CA LYS A 646 35.71 -8.90 -16.39
C LYS A 646 34.64 -9.98 -16.18
N ARG A 647 33.44 -9.62 -15.71
CA ARG A 647 32.29 -10.55 -15.54
C ARG A 647 31.46 -10.72 -16.83
N ASN A 648 31.76 -9.99 -17.91
CA ASN A 648 31.06 -10.11 -19.19
C ASN A 648 31.37 -11.49 -19.83
N PRO A 649 30.35 -12.30 -20.21
CA PRO A 649 30.57 -13.62 -20.81
C PRO A 649 31.38 -13.57 -22.11
N PHE A 650 31.29 -12.49 -22.91
CA PHE A 650 32.12 -12.31 -24.11
C PHE A 650 33.59 -11.99 -23.81
N VAL A 651 33.92 -11.53 -22.60
CA VAL A 651 35.32 -11.32 -22.18
C VAL A 651 35.96 -12.62 -21.70
N LYS A 652 35.17 -13.64 -21.30
CA LYS A 652 35.71 -14.95 -20.92
C LYS A 652 36.38 -15.69 -22.08
N GLU A 653 35.91 -15.53 -23.33
CA GLU A 653 36.56 -16.16 -24.50
C GLU A 653 37.95 -15.59 -24.79
N LEU A 654 38.20 -14.31 -24.44
CA LEU A 654 39.52 -13.67 -24.57
C LEU A 654 40.46 -13.94 -23.38
N ALA A 655 39.94 -14.45 -22.27
CA ALA A 655 40.70 -14.76 -21.06
C ALA A 655 40.97 -16.27 -20.87
N ALA A 656 40.73 -17.09 -21.90
CA ALA A 656 40.77 -18.56 -21.82
C ALA A 656 42.17 -19.19 -21.59
N HIS A 657 43.21 -18.39 -21.33
CA HIS A 657 44.57 -18.85 -21.00
C HIS A 657 45.08 -18.14 -19.73
N GLY A 658 44.55 -18.55 -18.58
CA GLY A 658 44.98 -18.10 -17.26
C GLY A 658 44.29 -18.91 -16.17
N GLN A 659 44.97 -19.94 -15.66
CA GLN A 659 44.53 -20.64 -14.46
C GLN A 659 44.63 -19.69 -13.26
N GLU A 660 43.59 -19.64 -12.42
CA GLU A 660 43.78 -19.87 -10.99
C GLU A 660 42.44 -20.22 -10.32
N ASP A 661 42.43 -21.38 -9.67
CA ASP A 661 41.29 -21.86 -8.87
C ASP A 661 41.08 -20.94 -7.67
N SER A 662 40.08 -20.07 -7.74
CA SER A 662 39.50 -19.41 -6.58
C SER A 662 38.09 -19.95 -6.35
N HIS A 663 38.04 -21.13 -5.72
CA HIS A 663 36.83 -21.70 -5.14
C HIS A 663 36.78 -21.31 -3.65
N PRO A 664 36.18 -20.16 -3.27
CA PRO A 664 35.98 -19.82 -1.87
C PRO A 664 34.83 -20.68 -1.32
N SER A 665 35.15 -21.93 -0.96
CA SER A 665 34.30 -22.79 -0.12
C SER A 665 34.25 -22.24 1.31
N ILE A 666 33.67 -21.05 1.46
CA ILE A 666 33.54 -20.32 2.72
C ILE A 666 32.35 -20.89 3.48
N PHE A 667 32.66 -21.72 4.47
CA PHE A 667 31.95 -21.88 5.74
C PHE A 667 30.44 -21.62 5.72
N PHE A 668 29.68 -22.62 5.27
CA PHE A 668 28.28 -22.78 5.69
C PHE A 668 28.21 -23.02 7.20
N THR A 669 28.28 -21.95 7.97
CA THR A 669 27.77 -21.97 9.33
C THR A 669 26.26 -22.09 9.23
N LYS A 670 25.76 -23.33 9.40
CA LYS A 670 24.38 -23.56 9.87
C LYS A 670 24.15 -22.54 11.00
N PRO A 671 23.08 -21.73 10.99
CA PRO A 671 22.85 -20.75 12.05
C PRO A 671 22.99 -21.49 13.37
N PRO A 672 23.81 -20.99 14.32
CA PRO A 672 24.12 -21.75 15.50
C PRO A 672 22.81 -22.15 16.16
N GLU A 673 22.60 -23.46 16.26
CA GLU A 673 21.67 -24.01 17.24
C GLU A 673 22.29 -23.68 18.60
N GLU A 674 22.10 -22.43 19.04
CA GLU A 674 22.17 -22.08 20.43
C GLU A 674 21.24 -23.08 21.12
N LYS A 675 21.87 -24.05 21.79
CA LYS A 675 21.19 -24.90 22.75
C LYS A 675 20.42 -23.93 23.63
N VAL A 676 19.09 -23.99 23.56
CA VAL A 676 18.22 -23.20 24.43
C VAL A 676 18.69 -23.48 25.84
N SER A 677 19.37 -22.50 26.44
CA SER A 677 19.85 -22.65 27.81
C SER A 677 18.64 -22.80 28.71
N ASP A 678 18.79 -23.48 29.84
CA ASP A 678 17.73 -23.59 30.85
C ASP A 678 17.34 -22.22 31.49
N SER A 679 17.81 -21.10 30.94
CA SER A 679 17.48 -19.73 31.35
C SER A 679 16.35 -19.06 30.56
N SER A 680 15.67 -19.77 29.64
CA SER A 680 14.47 -19.23 28.98
C SER A 680 13.42 -18.83 30.02
N CYS A 681 12.85 -17.64 29.90
CA CYS A 681 11.82 -17.16 30.82
C CYS A 681 10.50 -16.90 30.10
N VAL A 682 9.38 -17.06 30.81
CA VAL A 682 8.06 -16.64 30.34
C VAL A 682 7.64 -15.46 31.19
N ILE A 683 7.32 -14.34 30.55
CA ILE A 683 6.76 -13.16 31.21
C ILE A 683 5.28 -13.11 30.88
N ARG A 684 4.44 -13.18 31.92
CA ARG A 684 3.02 -12.83 31.81
C ARG A 684 2.89 -11.34 32.09
N PHE A 685 2.20 -10.63 31.21
CA PHE A 685 2.01 -9.19 31.33
C PHE A 685 0.56 -8.80 31.15
N GLN A 686 0.14 -7.77 31.90
CA GLN A 686 -1.15 -7.11 31.75
C GLN A 686 -0.95 -5.84 30.93
N PHE A 687 -1.85 -5.56 30.01
CA PHE A 687 -1.79 -4.38 29.15
C PHE A 687 -3.19 -3.80 28.93
N HIS A 688 -3.24 -2.56 28.46
CA HIS A 688 -4.47 -1.96 27.93
C HIS A 688 -4.38 -1.78 26.40
N LYS A 689 -5.53 -1.71 25.74
CA LYS A 689 -5.74 -1.34 24.34
C LYS A 689 -6.96 -0.43 24.28
N ILE A 690 -6.73 0.87 24.12
CA ILE A 690 -7.76 1.92 24.21
C ILE A 690 -7.73 2.87 23.00
N GLY A 691 -8.66 3.80 22.93
CA GLY A 691 -8.67 4.86 21.92
C GLY A 691 -8.72 4.33 20.48
N GLN A 692 -8.00 4.98 19.57
CA GLN A 692 -8.02 4.65 18.14
C GLN A 692 -7.50 3.24 17.83
N LEU A 693 -6.71 2.61 18.70
CA LEU A 693 -6.27 1.23 18.44
C LEU A 693 -7.38 0.19 18.64
N ARG A 694 -8.56 0.54 19.17
CA ARG A 694 -9.76 -0.35 19.15
C ARG A 694 -10.13 -0.85 17.74
N TYR A 695 -9.75 -0.11 16.70
CA TYR A 695 -10.01 -0.41 15.29
C TYR A 695 -9.01 -1.40 14.64
N ILE A 696 -7.95 -1.85 15.33
CA ILE A 696 -7.03 -2.89 14.82
C ILE A 696 -7.42 -4.28 15.32
N SER A 697 -7.20 -5.31 14.49
CA SER A 697 -7.59 -6.69 14.81
C SER A 697 -6.70 -7.33 15.88
N HIS A 698 -7.08 -8.53 16.33
CA HIS A 698 -6.25 -9.33 17.24
C HIS A 698 -4.90 -9.73 16.62
N LEU A 699 -4.86 -10.00 15.31
CA LEU A 699 -3.62 -10.38 14.61
C LEU A 699 -2.68 -9.17 14.47
N ASP A 700 -3.24 -8.01 14.13
CA ASP A 700 -2.51 -6.74 14.07
C ASP A 700 -1.89 -6.39 15.43
N LEU A 701 -2.61 -6.66 16.54
CA LEU A 701 -2.09 -6.48 17.90
C LEU A 701 -0.92 -7.45 18.22
N GLN A 702 -0.99 -8.72 17.77
CA GLN A 702 0.15 -9.65 17.91
C GLN A 702 1.36 -9.17 17.12
N HIS A 703 1.16 -8.67 15.90
CA HIS A 703 2.22 -8.09 15.07
C HIS A 703 2.80 -6.81 15.71
N LEU A 704 1.97 -5.95 16.31
CA LEU A 704 2.43 -4.78 17.06
C LEU A 704 3.35 -5.16 18.23
N PHE A 705 2.97 -6.15 19.04
CA PHE A 705 3.84 -6.64 20.13
C PHE A 705 5.13 -7.27 19.61
N ALA A 706 5.07 -8.07 18.54
CA ALA A 706 6.26 -8.67 17.93
C ALA A 706 7.23 -7.61 17.39
N ARG A 707 6.71 -6.58 16.71
CA ARG A 707 7.50 -5.43 16.24
C ARG A 707 8.09 -4.64 17.42
N ALA A 708 7.28 -4.31 18.44
CA ALA A 708 7.75 -3.58 19.61
C ALA A 708 8.85 -4.33 20.37
N ALA A 709 8.72 -5.64 20.57
CA ALA A 709 9.75 -6.47 21.19
C ALA A 709 11.06 -6.48 20.38
N ARG A 710 10.99 -6.51 19.04
CA ARG A 710 12.18 -6.40 18.17
C ARG A 710 12.81 -5.01 18.21
N ARG A 711 12.02 -3.93 18.20
CA ARG A 711 12.52 -2.54 18.43
C ARG A 711 13.15 -2.35 19.81
N ALA A 712 12.70 -3.12 20.80
CA ALA A 712 13.25 -3.17 22.15
C ALA A 712 14.45 -4.12 22.29
N MET A 713 14.92 -4.72 21.18
CA MET A 713 16.02 -5.70 21.12
C MET A 713 15.82 -6.92 22.03
N MET A 714 14.55 -7.29 22.31
CA MET A 714 14.23 -8.45 23.14
C MET A 714 14.43 -9.76 22.37
N ALA A 715 15.13 -10.70 22.98
CA ALA A 715 15.37 -12.03 22.42
C ALA A 715 14.12 -12.94 22.57
N VAL A 716 13.08 -12.68 21.78
CA VAL A 716 11.84 -13.48 21.77
C VAL A 716 12.12 -14.90 21.27
N ALA A 717 11.59 -15.91 21.94
CA ALA A 717 11.64 -17.29 21.52
C ALA A 717 10.63 -17.57 20.40
N TYR A 718 10.93 -18.53 19.52
CA TYR A 718 10.10 -18.85 18.35
C TYR A 718 9.61 -20.30 18.37
N THR A 719 8.53 -20.58 17.63
CA THR A 719 8.06 -21.94 17.35
C THR A 719 9.03 -22.71 16.44
N GLN A 720 8.94 -24.04 16.46
CA GLN A 720 9.80 -24.92 15.66
C GLN A 720 9.10 -25.31 14.35
N GLY A 721 9.80 -25.21 13.22
CA GLY A 721 9.27 -25.58 11.91
C GLY A 721 9.80 -24.71 10.76
N PHE A 722 9.24 -24.89 9.57
CA PHE A 722 9.66 -24.17 8.35
C PHE A 722 9.24 -22.69 8.31
N ASN A 723 8.27 -22.29 9.15
CA ASN A 723 7.81 -20.91 9.32
C ASN A 723 7.76 -20.62 10.83
N PRO A 724 8.91 -20.32 11.48
CA PRO A 724 8.93 -20.03 12.90
C PRO A 724 8.18 -18.73 13.19
N SER A 725 7.24 -18.77 14.14
CA SER A 725 6.48 -17.62 14.65
C SER A 725 6.97 -17.22 16.04
N PRO A 726 6.94 -15.93 16.42
CA PRO A 726 7.29 -15.50 17.77
C PRO A 726 6.30 -16.10 18.77
N LYS A 727 6.79 -16.51 19.94
CA LYS A 727 5.96 -17.06 21.02
C LYS A 727 5.38 -15.93 21.87
N ILE A 728 4.34 -15.32 21.32
CA ILE A 728 3.48 -14.35 22.00
C ILE A 728 2.07 -14.93 22.00
N GLU A 729 1.47 -15.12 23.17
CA GLU A 729 0.10 -15.61 23.33
C GLU A 729 -0.75 -14.54 24.01
N LEU A 730 -1.97 -14.30 23.49
CA LEU A 730 -2.93 -13.32 24.02
C LEU A 730 -4.18 -14.06 24.52
N ALA A 731 -4.51 -13.88 25.80
CA ALA A 731 -5.44 -14.73 26.57
C ALA A 731 -6.84 -14.93 25.99
N LEU A 732 -7.38 -13.90 25.35
CA LEU A 732 -8.68 -13.95 24.71
C LEU A 732 -8.70 -12.88 23.61
N PRO A 733 -9.09 -13.19 22.37
CA PRO A 733 -9.26 -12.16 21.36
C PRO A 733 -10.17 -11.03 21.85
N LEU A 734 -9.67 -9.80 21.78
CA LEU A 734 -10.49 -8.61 21.93
C LEU A 734 -11.15 -8.33 20.57
N PRO A 735 -12.48 -8.25 20.49
CA PRO A 735 -13.18 -7.89 19.25
C PRO A 735 -12.71 -6.54 18.68
N LEU A 736 -12.93 -6.33 17.39
CA LEU A 736 -12.86 -5.00 16.81
C LEU A 736 -13.85 -4.06 17.51
N PHE A 737 -13.54 -2.76 17.51
CA PHE A 737 -14.31 -1.68 18.15
C PHE A 737 -14.32 -1.69 19.69
N GLN A 738 -13.90 -2.78 20.33
CA GLN A 738 -13.79 -2.87 21.79
C GLN A 738 -12.44 -2.39 22.32
N GLU A 739 -12.49 -1.78 23.49
CA GLU A 739 -11.32 -1.43 24.29
C GLU A 739 -11.07 -2.50 25.36
N GLY A 740 -9.86 -2.57 25.89
CA GLY A 740 -9.51 -3.44 27.02
C GLY A 740 -8.55 -2.73 27.97
N GLU A 741 -8.77 -2.84 29.27
CA GLU A 741 -7.94 -2.18 30.30
C GLU A 741 -7.06 -3.16 31.08
N GLY A 742 -7.52 -4.41 31.23
CA GLY A 742 -6.83 -5.48 31.96
C GLY A 742 -6.55 -6.72 31.13
N GLU A 743 -6.22 -6.55 29.85
CA GLU A 743 -5.86 -7.62 28.93
C GLU A 743 -4.59 -8.36 29.36
N VAL A 744 -4.51 -9.67 29.12
CA VAL A 744 -3.38 -10.50 29.57
C VAL A 744 -2.70 -11.21 28.40
N ALA A 745 -1.38 -11.19 28.43
CA ALA A 745 -0.51 -11.79 27.43
C ALA A 745 0.64 -12.56 28.07
N GLU A 746 1.23 -13.48 27.31
CA GLU A 746 2.48 -14.15 27.63
C GLU A 746 3.49 -14.00 26.49
N ILE A 747 4.76 -13.85 26.85
CA ILE A 747 5.88 -13.87 25.93
C ILE A 747 7.00 -14.77 26.47
N GLU A 748 7.48 -15.70 25.64
CA GLU A 748 8.65 -16.54 25.95
C GLU A 748 9.91 -15.83 25.43
N LEU A 749 10.88 -15.58 26.31
CA LEU A 749 12.18 -15.00 25.98
C LEU A 749 13.29 -16.05 26.12
N VAL A 750 14.30 -15.96 25.26
CA VAL A 750 15.49 -16.85 25.23
C VAL A 750 16.37 -16.63 26.47
N TYR A 751 16.44 -15.38 26.94
CA TYR A 751 17.21 -14.95 28.11
C TYR A 751 16.28 -14.46 29.22
N ALA A 752 16.73 -14.55 30.47
CA ALA A 752 16.02 -13.98 31.60
C ALA A 752 16.05 -12.44 31.53
N LEU A 753 14.89 -11.80 31.71
CA LEU A 753 14.72 -10.35 31.77
C LEU A 753 13.83 -10.03 32.98
N GLU A 754 14.20 -9.01 33.76
CA GLU A 754 13.40 -8.61 34.92
C GLU A 754 12.06 -7.98 34.48
N PRO A 755 10.92 -8.31 35.11
CA PRO A 755 9.61 -7.86 34.63
C PRO A 755 9.45 -6.34 34.57
N SER A 756 10.09 -5.59 35.47
CA SER A 756 10.11 -4.13 35.46
C SER A 756 10.90 -3.55 34.29
N GLU A 757 12.01 -4.20 33.92
CA GLU A 757 12.81 -3.82 32.75
C GLU A 757 12.10 -4.18 31.44
N PHE A 758 11.48 -5.36 31.37
CA PHE A 758 10.60 -5.75 30.27
C PHE A 758 9.49 -4.71 30.04
N GLN A 759 8.77 -4.32 31.10
CA GLN A 759 7.70 -3.33 31.03
C GLN A 759 8.21 -1.99 30.49
N ARG A 760 9.34 -1.48 31.03
CA ARG A 760 9.95 -0.23 30.56
C ARG A 760 10.35 -0.30 29.08
N LEU A 761 11.14 -1.31 28.70
CA LEU A 761 11.69 -1.45 27.36
C LEU A 761 10.61 -1.64 26.29
N LEU A 762 9.53 -2.38 26.60
CA LEU A 762 8.44 -2.58 25.65
C LEU A 762 7.56 -1.34 25.52
N ASN A 763 7.24 -0.66 26.62
CA ASN A 763 6.44 0.57 26.63
C ASN A 763 7.13 1.71 25.86
N GLU A 764 8.45 1.85 25.96
CA GLU A 764 9.26 2.77 25.13
C GLU A 764 9.11 2.53 23.62
N LYS A 765 8.62 1.35 23.21
CA LYS A 765 8.44 0.93 21.80
C LYS A 765 7.00 0.64 21.42
N LEU A 766 6.03 0.94 22.29
CA LEU A 766 4.59 0.80 22.04
C LEU A 766 3.93 2.19 21.93
N PRO A 767 2.83 2.32 21.17
CA PRO A 767 2.02 3.54 21.14
C PRO A 767 1.28 3.75 22.47
N PRO A 768 0.95 4.99 22.87
CA PRO A 768 0.34 5.28 24.17
C PRO A 768 -1.04 4.63 24.35
N GLU A 769 -1.75 4.32 23.26
CA GLU A 769 -3.01 3.57 23.26
C GLU A 769 -2.86 2.10 23.67
N VAL A 770 -1.64 1.53 23.63
CA VAL A 770 -1.34 0.15 24.07
C VAL A 770 -0.10 0.16 24.96
N GLN A 771 -0.25 0.04 26.28
CA GLN A 771 0.90 -0.06 27.20
C GLN A 771 0.74 -1.24 28.16
N VAL A 772 1.88 -1.81 28.55
CA VAL A 772 1.99 -2.78 29.63
C VAL A 772 1.84 -2.07 30.97
N THR A 773 0.85 -2.47 31.76
CA THR A 773 0.55 -1.93 33.09
C THR A 773 1.24 -2.71 34.20
N ARG A 774 1.38 -4.04 34.04
CA ARG A 774 2.03 -4.94 35.00
C ARG A 774 2.75 -6.07 34.26
N ALA A 775 3.85 -6.56 34.81
CA ALA A 775 4.52 -7.77 34.32
C ALA A 775 4.99 -8.64 35.49
N ARG A 776 4.98 -9.96 35.31
CA ARG A 776 5.56 -10.95 36.24
C ARG A 776 6.17 -12.12 35.49
N ARG A 777 7.22 -12.71 36.06
CA ARG A 777 7.78 -13.98 35.57
C ARG A 777 6.86 -15.13 36.01
N ILE A 778 6.63 -16.09 35.14
CA ILE A 778 5.90 -17.33 35.46
C ILE A 778 6.73 -18.57 35.10
N GLU A 779 6.35 -19.72 35.64
CA GLU A 779 6.87 -21.01 35.20
C GLU A 779 6.24 -21.43 33.87
N LYS A 780 6.99 -22.17 33.06
CA LYS A 780 6.57 -22.61 31.73
C LYS A 780 5.54 -23.73 31.83
N THR A 781 4.26 -23.40 31.69
CA THR A 781 3.18 -24.39 31.72
C THR A 781 2.98 -25.06 30.35
N LYS A 782 2.30 -26.22 30.33
CA LYS A 782 1.86 -26.90 29.09
C LYS A 782 0.45 -26.51 28.64
N LYS A 783 -0.26 -25.69 29.43
CA LYS A 783 -1.62 -25.23 29.15
C LYS A 783 -1.53 -23.89 28.42
N SER A 784 -2.37 -23.68 27.41
CA SER A 784 -2.53 -22.36 26.78
C SER A 784 -3.10 -21.37 27.78
N LEU A 785 -2.68 -20.12 27.70
CA LEU A 785 -3.21 -19.01 28.51
C LEU A 785 -4.74 -18.92 28.38
N ASN A 786 -5.25 -19.12 27.16
CA ASN A 786 -6.67 -19.13 26.85
C ASN A 786 -7.47 -20.22 27.60
N SER A 787 -6.82 -21.32 28.02
CA SER A 787 -7.48 -22.42 28.74
C SER A 787 -7.77 -22.12 30.21
N PHE A 788 -7.17 -21.06 30.77
CA PHE A 788 -7.42 -20.60 32.13
C PHE A 788 -8.59 -19.61 32.23
N VAL A 789 -9.01 -19.01 31.12
CA VAL A 789 -10.12 -18.04 31.08
C VAL A 789 -11.46 -18.74 31.39
N ARG A 790 -12.27 -18.11 32.24
CA ARG A 790 -13.61 -18.57 32.64
C ARG A 790 -14.68 -17.50 32.52
N SER A 791 -14.33 -16.25 32.83
CA SER A 791 -15.22 -15.11 32.70
C SER A 791 -14.42 -13.84 32.40
N ALA A 792 -15.14 -12.78 32.04
CA ALA A 792 -14.58 -11.47 31.80
C ALA A 792 -15.55 -10.39 32.30
N THR A 793 -14.98 -9.33 32.86
CA THR A 793 -15.71 -8.14 33.32
C THR A 793 -15.69 -7.10 32.21
N TYR A 794 -16.85 -6.51 31.94
CA TYR A 794 -17.01 -5.46 30.93
C TYR A 794 -17.76 -4.26 31.50
N ARG A 795 -17.33 -3.08 31.03
CA ARG A 795 -18.02 -1.80 31.18
C ARG A 795 -18.64 -1.44 29.82
N ALA A 796 -19.95 -1.21 29.80
CA ALA A 796 -20.69 -0.78 28.61
C ALA A 796 -21.25 0.63 28.83
N LEU A 797 -20.68 1.60 28.11
CA LEU A 797 -21.06 3.00 28.12
C LEU A 797 -22.05 3.26 26.98
N PRO A 798 -23.25 3.81 27.25
CA PRO A 798 -24.14 4.28 26.18
C PRO A 798 -23.50 5.47 25.46
N GLN A 799 -23.58 5.52 24.13
CA GLN A 799 -23.02 6.62 23.32
C GLN A 799 -24.12 7.46 22.67
N SER A 800 -25.16 6.82 22.11
CA SER A 800 -26.27 7.51 21.45
C SER A 800 -27.50 6.60 21.34
N ILE A 801 -28.67 7.20 21.11
CA ILE A 801 -29.92 6.50 20.82
C ILE A 801 -30.12 6.48 19.29
N CYS A 802 -30.38 5.30 18.74
CA CYS A 802 -30.57 5.06 17.33
C CYS A 802 -32.06 5.18 16.98
N GLU A 803 -32.45 6.16 16.16
CA GLU A 803 -33.86 6.43 15.76
C GLU A 803 -34.48 5.37 14.81
N LYS A 804 -33.91 4.15 14.74
CA LYS A 804 -34.36 3.10 13.81
C LYS A 804 -34.64 1.77 14.51
N SER A 805 -35.85 1.62 15.05
CA SER A 805 -36.62 0.36 14.95
C SER A 805 -38.08 0.60 15.30
N GLN A 806 -39.00 0.11 14.46
CA GLN A 806 -40.40 -0.08 14.87
C GLN A 806 -40.45 -1.28 15.83
N GLU A 807 -41.15 -1.14 16.95
CA GLU A 807 -41.33 -2.24 17.90
C GLU A 807 -42.13 -3.40 17.27
N PRO A 808 -41.73 -4.66 17.47
CA PRO A 808 -42.58 -5.79 17.17
C PRO A 808 -43.65 -5.92 18.26
N ALA A 809 -44.89 -5.55 17.93
CA ALA A 809 -46.02 -5.64 18.85
C ALA A 809 -46.22 -7.07 19.38
N LEU A 810 -46.12 -7.24 20.69
CA LEU A 810 -46.57 -8.43 21.41
C LEU A 810 -48.08 -8.60 21.19
N LYS A 811 -48.47 -9.67 20.49
CA LYS A 811 -49.88 -10.05 20.33
C LYS A 811 -50.37 -10.77 21.58
N GLU A 812 -51.00 -10.03 22.48
CA GLU A 812 -51.90 -10.65 23.46
C GLU A 812 -53.25 -11.01 22.82
N GLY A 813 -53.92 -12.00 23.40
CA GLY A 813 -55.07 -12.68 22.78
C GLY A 813 -56.35 -11.84 22.74
N ALA A 814 -57.16 -12.06 21.71
CA ALA A 814 -58.47 -11.46 21.60
C ALA A 814 -59.51 -12.17 22.48
N THR A 815 -60.28 -11.41 23.27
CA THR A 815 -61.69 -11.71 23.58
C THR A 815 -62.50 -10.43 23.82
N GLU A 816 -63.43 -10.16 22.90
CA GLU A 816 -64.76 -9.54 23.07
C GLU A 816 -65.02 -8.53 24.21
N SER A 817 -65.33 -7.25 23.87
CA SER A 817 -66.72 -6.77 23.65
C SER A 817 -66.96 -5.25 23.93
N ALA A 818 -67.73 -4.64 23.01
CA ALA A 818 -68.71 -3.54 23.15
C ALA A 818 -68.39 -2.14 23.77
N ASP A 819 -68.95 -1.14 23.06
CA ASP A 819 -69.42 0.20 23.45
C ASP A 819 -68.47 1.35 23.85
N GLY A 820 -68.81 2.56 23.36
CA GLY A 820 -68.34 3.85 23.90
C GLY A 820 -67.72 4.84 22.91
N THR A 821 -68.53 5.61 22.18
CA THR A 821 -68.10 6.83 21.44
C THR A 821 -68.35 8.09 22.29
N PRO A 822 -67.99 9.32 21.84
CA PRO A 822 -66.65 9.83 21.46
C PRO A 822 -66.38 11.22 22.14
N LYS A 823 -65.40 11.98 21.59
CA LYS A 823 -65.12 13.45 21.70
C LYS A 823 -63.82 13.80 22.44
N ASN A 824 -63.10 14.87 22.15
CA ASN A 824 -62.95 15.84 21.03
C ASN A 824 -61.89 16.87 21.51
N GLY A 825 -61.28 17.60 20.59
CA GLY A 825 -60.52 18.83 20.88
C GLY A 825 -59.01 18.60 20.81
N ASP A 826 -58.29 19.21 19.86
CA ASP A 826 -57.99 20.65 19.75
C ASP A 826 -57.10 21.16 20.90
N SER A 827 -56.12 22.03 20.68
CA SER A 827 -55.47 22.53 19.45
C SER A 827 -54.29 23.42 19.87
N GLY A 828 -53.48 23.88 18.91
CA GLY A 828 -52.58 25.03 19.12
C GLY A 828 -51.21 24.64 19.71
N SER A 829 -50.09 24.63 18.98
CA SER A 829 -49.48 25.62 18.06
C SER A 829 -48.63 26.70 18.74
N ASN A 830 -47.46 26.89 18.12
CA ASN A 830 -46.77 28.16 17.87
C ASN A 830 -45.71 28.72 18.86
N GLN A 831 -44.47 28.62 18.39
CA GLN A 831 -43.62 29.74 17.89
C GLN A 831 -42.62 30.45 18.82
N ASN A 832 -41.35 30.28 18.42
CA ASN A 832 -40.37 31.31 18.01
C ASN A 832 -39.53 32.11 19.04
N ALA A 833 -38.20 32.11 18.75
CA ALA A 833 -37.23 33.22 18.89
C ALA A 833 -36.92 33.77 20.31
N SER A 834 -35.75 34.33 20.67
CA SER A 834 -34.34 34.34 20.19
C SER A 834 -33.46 34.95 21.33
N SER A 835 -32.15 35.27 21.28
CA SER A 835 -31.05 35.21 20.29
C SER A 835 -29.69 35.23 21.04
N ASP A 836 -28.58 35.18 20.27
CA ASP A 836 -27.24 35.72 20.58
C ASP A 836 -26.27 34.99 21.56
N SER A 837 -25.03 34.88 21.09
CA SER A 837 -23.86 34.21 21.69
C SER A 837 -22.98 35.20 22.50
N PRO A 838 -21.97 34.75 23.29
CA PRO A 838 -20.68 34.35 22.71
C PRO A 838 -19.90 33.22 23.42
N VAL A 839 -18.85 32.77 22.73
CA VAL A 839 -17.90 31.68 23.01
C VAL A 839 -17.26 31.70 24.40
N SER A 840 -17.13 30.52 25.02
CA SER A 840 -16.07 30.21 26.00
C SER A 840 -15.50 28.81 25.77
N ASN A 841 -14.17 28.68 25.78
CA ASN A 841 -13.49 27.38 25.75
C ASN A 841 -13.81 26.59 27.02
N ALA A 842 -14.42 25.41 26.87
CA ALA A 842 -14.58 24.41 27.92
C ALA A 842 -14.08 23.05 27.42
N ALA A 843 -13.67 22.19 28.37
CA ALA A 843 -13.44 20.77 28.10
C ALA A 843 -14.74 20.12 27.54
N PRO A 844 -14.67 18.98 26.81
CA PRO A 844 -15.88 18.33 26.31
C PRO A 844 -16.87 18.06 27.45
N GLU A 845 -17.98 18.78 27.45
CA GLU A 845 -19.05 18.57 28.42
C GLU A 845 -19.71 17.21 28.16
N PRO A 846 -20.12 16.49 29.22
CA PRO A 846 -20.75 15.19 29.05
C PRO A 846 -22.04 15.32 28.23
N ILE A 847 -22.15 14.48 27.21
CA ILE A 847 -23.34 14.36 26.37
C ILE A 847 -24.46 13.80 27.25
N LEU A 848 -25.33 14.68 27.75
CA LEU A 848 -26.72 14.50 28.27
C LEU A 848 -27.00 15.59 29.31
N ALA A 849 -28.12 16.30 29.21
CA ALA A 849 -28.52 17.26 30.23
C ALA A 849 -28.78 16.54 31.58
N PRO A 850 -28.65 17.22 32.75
CA PRO A 850 -28.86 16.58 34.06
C PRO A 850 -30.22 15.86 34.19
N THR A 851 -31.27 16.43 33.59
CA THR A 851 -32.63 15.87 33.52
C THR A 851 -32.81 14.70 32.54
N GLU A 852 -31.81 14.43 31.70
CA GLU A 852 -31.74 13.26 30.82
C GLU A 852 -30.87 12.15 31.44
N LYS A 853 -29.81 12.53 32.18
CA LYS A 853 -29.01 11.59 32.96
C LYS A 853 -29.85 10.76 33.93
N ASP A 854 -30.69 11.42 34.74
CA ASP A 854 -31.50 10.70 35.75
C ASP A 854 -32.51 9.75 35.09
N LYS A 855 -33.06 10.13 33.93
CA LYS A 855 -33.94 9.28 33.11
C LYS A 855 -33.19 8.07 32.52
N LEU A 856 -31.98 8.29 32.01
CA LEU A 856 -31.13 7.22 31.51
C LEU A 856 -30.76 6.25 32.64
N LEU A 857 -30.37 6.76 33.81
CA LEU A 857 -30.08 5.94 34.98
C LEU A 857 -31.30 5.14 35.46
N SER A 858 -32.50 5.74 35.50
CA SER A 858 -33.72 5.00 35.84
C SER A 858 -34.07 3.93 34.79
N PHE A 859 -33.96 4.27 33.50
CA PHE A 859 -34.20 3.33 32.39
C PHE A 859 -33.23 2.14 32.44
N LEU A 860 -31.93 2.39 32.62
CA LEU A 860 -30.94 1.32 32.72
C LEU A 860 -31.19 0.43 33.95
N LYS A 861 -31.52 1.02 35.11
CA LYS A 861 -31.89 0.26 36.32
C LYS A 861 -33.10 -0.65 36.09
N GLU A 862 -34.14 -0.15 35.46
CA GLU A 862 -35.36 -0.92 35.12
C GLU A 862 -35.04 -2.08 34.16
N ARG A 863 -34.33 -1.79 33.05
CA ARG A 863 -34.00 -2.79 32.03
C ARG A 863 -33.02 -3.85 32.55
N VAL A 864 -32.05 -3.47 33.40
CA VAL A 864 -31.15 -4.43 34.07
C VAL A 864 -31.91 -5.30 35.07
N LEU A 865 -32.90 -4.76 35.79
CA LEU A 865 -33.75 -5.55 36.68
C LEU A 865 -34.62 -6.56 35.89
N ALA A 866 -35.21 -6.14 34.77
CA ALA A 866 -35.94 -7.03 33.88
C ALA A 866 -35.05 -8.17 33.34
N LEU A 867 -33.84 -7.85 32.88
CA LEU A 867 -32.89 -8.84 32.36
C LEU A 867 -32.40 -9.82 33.45
N LYS A 868 -32.21 -9.36 34.70
CA LYS A 868 -31.92 -10.24 35.85
C LYS A 868 -33.03 -11.25 36.11
N ASN A 869 -34.27 -10.82 35.99
CA ASN A 869 -35.46 -11.64 36.25
C ASN A 869 -35.89 -12.51 35.06
N ALA A 870 -35.25 -12.39 33.89
CA ALA A 870 -35.56 -13.21 32.72
C ALA A 870 -35.04 -14.65 32.89
N ASP A 871 -35.92 -15.63 32.70
CA ASP A 871 -35.60 -17.06 32.74
C ASP A 871 -34.73 -17.53 31.57
N SER A 872 -34.81 -16.85 30.42
CA SER A 872 -34.02 -17.16 29.22
C SER A 872 -33.73 -15.90 28.40
N LEU A 873 -32.62 -15.92 27.65
CA LEU A 873 -32.18 -14.86 26.74
C LEU A 873 -31.75 -15.52 25.41
N PRO A 874 -32.69 -15.75 24.48
CA PRO A 874 -32.38 -16.40 23.21
C PRO A 874 -31.61 -15.47 22.27
N VAL A 875 -30.58 -16.02 21.61
CA VAL A 875 -29.79 -15.37 20.56
C VAL A 875 -29.75 -16.27 19.34
N PHE A 876 -29.98 -15.73 18.15
CA PHE A 876 -29.98 -16.50 16.90
C PHE A 876 -28.64 -16.40 16.18
N ASN A 877 -28.04 -17.54 15.86
CA ASN A 877 -26.86 -17.60 14.99
C ASN A 877 -27.26 -17.35 13.52
N ALA A 878 -26.28 -17.08 12.65
CA ALA A 878 -26.51 -16.89 11.21
C ALA A 878 -27.26 -18.06 10.53
N ASP A 879 -27.12 -19.28 11.05
CA ASP A 879 -27.84 -20.49 10.60
C ASP A 879 -29.30 -20.58 11.11
N GLY A 880 -29.84 -19.52 11.72
CA GLY A 880 -31.19 -19.48 12.30
C GLY A 880 -31.40 -20.25 13.61
N LYS A 881 -30.35 -20.91 14.15
CA LYS A 881 -30.43 -21.67 15.40
C LYS A 881 -30.36 -20.75 16.63
N SER A 882 -31.33 -20.88 17.53
CA SER A 882 -31.35 -20.20 18.83
C SER A 882 -30.43 -20.85 19.86
N LYS A 883 -29.65 -20.05 20.58
CA LYS A 883 -28.88 -20.40 21.77
C LYS A 883 -29.31 -19.49 22.92
N ASP A 884 -29.66 -20.07 24.07
CA ASP A 884 -29.88 -19.27 25.28
C ASP A 884 -28.53 -18.84 25.89
N ILE A 885 -28.37 -17.54 26.14
CA ILE A 885 -27.17 -16.98 26.79
C ILE A 885 -27.37 -16.71 28.29
N ARG A 886 -28.61 -16.80 28.83
CA ARG A 886 -28.92 -16.47 30.23
C ARG A 886 -28.03 -17.20 31.26
N PRO A 887 -27.69 -18.50 31.09
CA PRO A 887 -26.79 -19.21 32.01
C PRO A 887 -25.34 -18.72 32.01
N GLY A 888 -24.96 -17.82 31.08
CA GLY A 888 -23.61 -17.25 30.99
C GLY A 888 -23.54 -15.77 31.39
N VAL A 889 -24.66 -15.17 31.83
CA VAL A 889 -24.68 -13.84 32.44
C VAL A 889 -24.55 -14.04 33.96
N ILE A 890 -23.33 -13.92 34.46
CA ILE A 890 -22.98 -14.22 35.87
C ILE A 890 -23.44 -13.07 36.76
N SER A 891 -23.15 -11.83 36.38
CA SER A 891 -23.72 -10.64 37.00
C SER A 891 -23.93 -9.52 35.98
N ILE A 892 -24.83 -8.60 36.33
CA ILE A 892 -25.09 -7.36 35.60
C ILE A 892 -25.44 -6.27 36.62
N SER A 893 -24.93 -5.05 36.42
CA SER A 893 -25.02 -3.93 37.36
C SER A 893 -25.13 -2.61 36.59
N VAL A 894 -25.59 -1.55 37.24
CA VAL A 894 -25.58 -0.18 36.69
C VAL A 894 -24.81 0.70 37.67
N SER A 895 -23.76 1.35 37.18
CA SER A 895 -22.95 2.26 37.98
C SER A 895 -23.61 3.64 38.11
N GLU A 896 -23.54 4.23 39.30
CA GLU A 896 -24.17 5.51 39.65
C GLU A 896 -23.19 6.70 39.58
N THR A 897 -22.18 6.58 38.72
CA THR A 897 -21.10 7.58 38.50
C THR A 897 -21.58 8.87 37.84
N SER A 898 -20.65 9.81 37.61
CA SER A 898 -20.90 11.04 36.82
C SER A 898 -21.48 10.72 35.44
N GLU A 899 -20.97 9.68 34.79
CA GLU A 899 -21.50 9.06 33.58
C GLU A 899 -21.98 7.63 33.93
N PRO A 900 -23.28 7.29 33.79
CA PRO A 900 -23.79 5.98 34.15
C PRO A 900 -23.46 4.93 33.07
N TYR A 901 -23.02 3.76 33.49
CA TYR A 901 -22.65 2.64 32.61
C TYR A 901 -23.16 1.31 33.15
N VAL A 902 -23.21 0.29 32.30
CA VAL A 902 -23.61 -1.07 32.66
C VAL A 902 -22.36 -1.92 32.89
N GLU A 903 -22.30 -2.57 34.04
CA GLU A 903 -21.27 -3.57 34.38
C GLU A 903 -21.79 -4.96 34.04
N LEU A 904 -20.95 -5.80 33.44
CA LEU A 904 -21.28 -7.14 33.00
C LEU A 904 -20.17 -8.11 33.40
N LEU A 905 -20.49 -9.15 34.17
CA LEU A 905 -19.61 -10.31 34.35
C LEU A 905 -20.17 -11.47 33.52
N LEU A 906 -19.46 -11.84 32.45
CA LEU A 906 -19.93 -12.81 31.46
C LEU A 906 -19.03 -14.03 31.40
N ALA A 907 -19.62 -15.22 31.27
CA ALA A 907 -18.90 -16.46 31.04
C ALA A 907 -18.22 -16.46 29.67
N THR A 908 -16.92 -16.75 29.66
CA THR A 908 -16.12 -16.85 28.42
C THR A 908 -15.04 -17.91 28.55
N GLY A 909 -14.97 -18.79 27.54
CA GLY A 909 -14.02 -19.88 27.47
C GLY A 909 -14.49 -20.98 26.51
N PRO A 910 -13.79 -22.12 26.46
CA PRO A 910 -14.08 -23.21 25.51
C PRO A 910 -15.46 -23.89 25.71
N SER A 911 -15.97 -23.89 26.95
CA SER A 911 -17.24 -24.52 27.31
C SER A 911 -18.44 -23.59 27.09
N GLN A 912 -18.28 -22.29 27.30
CA GLN A 912 -19.34 -21.30 27.25
C GLN A 912 -18.75 -19.93 26.95
N HIS A 913 -19.31 -19.25 25.95
CA HIS A 913 -18.96 -17.88 25.59
C HIS A 913 -20.24 -17.09 25.33
N VAL A 914 -20.37 -15.95 26.01
CA VAL A 914 -21.43 -14.95 25.87
C VAL A 914 -20.78 -13.63 25.50
N LYS A 915 -21.25 -12.99 24.42
CA LYS A 915 -20.71 -11.68 24.01
C LYS A 915 -21.48 -10.56 24.71
N PRO A 916 -20.81 -9.45 25.07
CA PRO A 916 -21.50 -8.25 25.58
C PRO A 916 -22.58 -7.74 24.63
N SER A 917 -22.32 -7.74 23.31
CA SER A 917 -23.27 -7.34 22.27
C SER A 917 -24.62 -8.04 22.40
N ASP A 918 -24.59 -9.34 22.71
CA ASP A 918 -25.78 -10.18 22.72
C ASP A 918 -26.64 -9.88 23.96
N VAL A 919 -26.00 -9.58 25.11
CA VAL A 919 -26.68 -9.15 26.34
C VAL A 919 -27.22 -7.73 26.21
N LEU A 920 -26.43 -6.83 25.62
CA LEU A 920 -26.79 -5.41 25.44
C LEU A 920 -27.93 -5.24 24.42
N ALA A 921 -28.04 -6.10 23.41
CA ALA A 921 -29.18 -6.13 22.50
C ALA A 921 -30.51 -6.46 23.20
N HIS A 922 -30.49 -7.38 24.18
CA HIS A 922 -31.65 -7.65 25.05
C HIS A 922 -31.94 -6.49 26.01
N LEU A 923 -30.91 -5.78 26.47
CA LEU A 923 -31.07 -4.63 27.36
C LEU A 923 -31.70 -3.43 26.61
N ALA A 924 -31.08 -2.99 25.51
CA ALA A 924 -31.57 -1.91 24.65
C ALA A 924 -30.91 -2.01 23.26
N SER A 925 -31.62 -2.61 22.30
CA SER A 925 -31.21 -2.73 20.90
C SER A 925 -31.10 -1.40 20.15
N ASN A 926 -31.73 -0.34 20.68
CA ASN A 926 -31.74 1.02 20.14
C ASN A 926 -30.64 1.93 20.73
N ILE A 927 -29.74 1.42 21.57
CA ILE A 927 -28.61 2.18 22.12
C ILE A 927 -27.32 1.69 21.44
N ASN A 928 -26.47 2.60 20.97
CA ASN A 928 -25.09 2.24 20.61
C ASN A 928 -24.23 2.20 21.88
N TRP A 929 -23.44 1.15 22.05
CA TRP A 929 -22.70 0.83 23.26
C TRP A 929 -21.20 0.76 23.01
N ARG A 930 -20.44 1.65 23.66
CA ARG A 930 -18.99 1.53 23.75
C ARG A 930 -18.65 0.52 24.84
N VAL A 931 -18.07 -0.62 24.44
CA VAL A 931 -17.74 -1.72 25.36
C VAL A 931 -16.24 -1.79 25.61
N THR A 932 -15.88 -1.74 26.88
CA THR A 932 -14.51 -1.88 27.41
C THR A 932 -14.43 -3.17 28.22
N ARG A 933 -13.46 -4.04 27.96
CA ARG A 933 -13.17 -5.24 28.76
C ARG A 933 -12.20 -4.87 29.89
N GLU A 934 -12.69 -4.83 31.12
CA GLU A 934 -11.93 -4.35 32.28
C GLU A 934 -10.97 -5.43 32.80
N SER A 935 -11.38 -6.69 32.83
CA SER A 935 -10.54 -7.80 33.28
C SER A 935 -10.90 -9.16 32.69
N LEU A 936 -9.92 -10.05 32.64
CA LEU A 936 -10.10 -11.48 32.38
C LEU A 936 -9.94 -12.25 33.69
N MET A 937 -10.84 -13.21 33.93
CA MET A 937 -10.95 -13.96 35.17
C MET A 937 -10.76 -15.47 34.93
N ALA A 938 -10.15 -16.13 35.91
CA ALA A 938 -9.97 -17.58 35.98
C ALA A 938 -10.99 -18.21 36.95
N GLU A 939 -10.73 -19.42 37.44
CA GLU A 939 -11.60 -20.09 38.41
C GLU A 939 -11.52 -19.40 39.80
N GLY A 940 -12.65 -19.31 40.50
CA GLY A 940 -12.73 -18.80 41.87
C GLY A 940 -12.40 -17.31 42.02
N ASP A 941 -13.00 -16.45 41.20
CA ASP A 941 -12.87 -14.97 41.20
C ASP A 941 -11.42 -14.45 41.16
N THR A 942 -10.47 -15.29 40.72
CA THR A 942 -9.06 -14.91 40.59
C THR A 942 -8.83 -14.23 39.25
N ALA A 943 -8.22 -13.05 39.24
CA ALA A 943 -7.82 -12.37 38.01
C ALA A 943 -6.77 -13.20 37.25
N LEU A 944 -6.92 -13.33 35.93
CA LEU A 944 -6.09 -14.20 35.09
C LEU A 944 -4.58 -13.87 35.14
N PHE A 945 -4.24 -12.60 35.39
CA PHE A 945 -2.85 -12.17 35.57
C PHE A 945 -2.19 -12.82 36.81
N GLU A 946 -2.96 -13.14 37.85
CA GLU A 946 -2.42 -13.65 39.12
C GLU A 946 -2.21 -15.17 39.16
N VAL A 947 -2.82 -15.89 38.20
CA VAL A 947 -2.64 -17.34 37.98
C VAL A 947 -1.20 -17.68 37.58
#